data_AF-A0A0T8EU17-F1
#
_entry.id   AF-A0A0T8EU17-F1
#
_cell.length_a   1.000
_cell.length_b   1.000
_cell.length_c   1.000
_cell.angle_alpha   90.00
_cell.angle_beta   90.00
_cell.angle_gamma   90.00
#
_symmetry.space_group_name_H-M   'P 1'
#
loop_
_entity.id
_entity.type
_entity.pdbx_description
1 polymer ?
#
loop_
_entity_poly.entity_id
_entity_poly.type
_entity_poly.pdbx_seq_one_letter_code
_entity_poly.pdbx_strand_id
1 'polypeptide(L)'
;MNKKKMILTSLASVAILGAGFVTSQPVTVKAEVASTASASSTVEQAKSKVDEAQKNYNEAQKNYNEAQKKVEEKANAVKKLDEEVQKANEAVQRAYLEQRKAQEEKNKHPRKKEYIKKLEEANKKIDEEKDKQKSKQTAYTQKMSESIPDVNPLLTRLKTEKDNLEAAKRQLKEAKAAEKTEKEAKVKKVETELAQAKEKVKKQAEEDRRNYPTNTYKTLELEIAESDVKVKEAELELVKEEANESRNEEKIKQAKAKVESKQAEATRLEKIKTDRKKAEEEAKVKLEEAEKKATEAKQKLDAERAKEVAPQAKIAELEYEVQRLEKALEEIDESESEDYAKEGFRAPLQSKLDAKKAKLSKLEELSDKIDELDAEIAKLEDQLKAAEENNNVEDYFKEGLEKTIAAKKAELEKTEADLKKAVNEPEKPAEEPSQPEKPAEEAPAPEQPTEPTQPEKPAEQPQPAPAPQPEKTDDQQAEEDYARKSEEAYNRLTQQQPPKTEKPAPAPQPEQPAPAPKTGWKQENGMWYFYNTDGSMATGWLQNNGSWYYLNSNGAMATEWLQYNGSWYYLNASGAMATGWAKVNGSWYYLNANGAMATGWLQYNDSWYYLNASGAMATGWAKVNGSWYYLNANGAMATGWLQNNGSWYYLNANGAMATGWAKVNGSWYYLNANGSMATGWVKDGDTWYYLEASGAMKASQWFKVSDKWYYVNGLGALAVNTTVDGYTVNENGEWV
;
A
#
# COMPACT_ATOMS: atom_id res chain seq x y z
N MET A 1 4.39 21.12 -0.23
CA MET A 1 5.47 21.65 0.62
C MET A 1 5.79 20.65 1.72
N ASN A 2 7.07 20.31 1.86
CA ASN A 2 7.78 19.78 3.04
C ASN A 2 7.09 18.77 3.97
N LYS A 3 7.71 17.59 4.12
CA LYS A 3 8.50 17.30 5.33
C LYS A 3 9.44 16.11 5.10
N LYS A 4 10.72 16.48 4.95
CA LYS A 4 11.92 15.66 5.11
C LYS A 4 12.22 15.47 6.61
N LYS A 5 12.93 14.36 6.88
CA LYS A 5 13.88 14.12 7.98
C LYS A 5 13.36 13.55 9.30
N MET A 6 13.61 12.25 9.39
CA MET A 6 13.89 11.44 10.59
C MET A 6 14.90 12.07 11.54
N ILE A 7 14.64 11.74 12.80
CA ILE A 7 15.36 12.03 14.03
C ILE A 7 16.67 11.23 14.12
N LEU A 8 17.72 11.87 14.62
CA LEU A 8 18.99 11.28 15.02
C LEU A 8 19.35 11.84 16.40
N THR A 9 19.94 10.98 17.25
CA THR A 9 20.56 11.24 18.58
C THR A 9 19.57 11.47 19.74
N SER A 10 19.67 10.83 20.91
CA SER A 10 20.88 10.55 21.70
C SER A 10 20.79 9.23 22.49
N LEU A 11 21.95 8.55 22.62
CA LEU A 11 22.21 7.44 23.53
C LEU A 11 23.38 7.86 24.42
N ALA A 12 23.14 7.87 25.73
CA ALA A 12 24.10 7.94 26.83
C ALA A 12 23.35 7.32 28.03
N SER A 13 23.89 6.41 28.86
CA SER A 13 25.25 5.96 29.08
C SER A 13 25.23 4.72 29.99
N VAL A 14 26.22 3.86 29.77
CA VAL A 14 27.03 3.10 30.76
C VAL A 14 26.47 1.81 31.39
N ALA A 15 27.35 0.81 31.30
CA ALA A 15 27.28 -0.59 31.69
C ALA A 15 27.60 -0.87 33.17
N ILE A 16 27.16 -2.04 33.67
CA ILE A 16 27.85 -2.83 34.70
C ILE A 16 27.78 -4.34 34.35
N LEU A 17 28.95 -4.99 34.37
CA LEU A 17 29.28 -6.43 34.25
C LEU A 17 28.58 -7.30 35.33
N GLY A 18 28.42 -8.63 35.30
CA GLY A 18 29.00 -9.76 34.57
C GLY A 18 28.89 -11.03 35.45
N ALA A 19 29.08 -12.21 34.83
CA ALA A 19 29.16 -13.58 35.41
C ALA A 19 27.83 -14.23 35.86
N GLY A 20 27.49 -15.49 35.55
CA GLY A 20 28.13 -16.55 34.77
C GLY A 20 27.53 -17.90 35.21
N PHE A 21 27.28 -18.85 34.30
CA PHE A 21 27.55 -20.29 34.49
C PHE A 21 27.20 -21.10 33.24
N VAL A 22 28.03 -22.12 33.02
CA VAL A 22 28.04 -23.09 31.91
C VAL A 22 27.15 -24.28 32.25
N THR A 23 26.39 -24.83 31.30
CA THR A 23 26.38 -26.28 31.01
C THR A 23 25.89 -26.56 29.58
N SER A 24 26.52 -27.58 29.00
CA SER A 24 26.44 -28.10 27.63
C SER A 24 25.13 -28.84 27.31
N GLN A 25 24.69 -28.81 26.04
CA GLN A 25 24.41 -29.96 25.15
C GLN A 25 23.93 -29.47 23.76
N PRO A 26 24.03 -30.28 22.69
CA PRO A 26 24.25 -29.81 21.32
C PRO A 26 22.94 -29.62 20.54
N VAL A 27 22.76 -28.47 19.89
CA VAL A 27 21.65 -28.28 18.94
C VAL A 27 22.15 -27.53 17.72
N THR A 28 21.92 -28.17 16.58
CA THR A 28 21.94 -27.69 15.19
C THR A 28 21.93 -26.18 15.02
N VAL A 29 22.92 -25.68 14.26
CA VAL A 29 23.08 -24.28 13.88
C VAL A 29 21.89 -23.82 13.03
N LYS A 30 20.85 -23.30 13.68
CA LYS A 30 20.01 -22.25 13.11
C LYS A 30 20.75 -20.94 13.39
N ALA A 31 21.11 -20.23 12.33
CA ALA A 31 21.62 -18.87 12.41
C ALA A 31 20.51 -17.98 12.98
N GLU A 32 20.48 -17.85 14.29
CA GLU A 32 19.60 -16.96 15.02
C GLU A 32 20.33 -15.64 15.29
N VAL A 33 19.59 -14.58 15.03
CA VAL A 33 20.02 -13.20 14.88
C VAL A 33 20.65 -12.68 16.17
N ALA A 34 21.97 -12.51 16.19
CA ALA A 34 22.69 -11.86 17.27
C ALA A 34 23.17 -10.47 16.84
N SER A 35 22.69 -9.44 17.54
CA SER A 35 23.16 -8.04 17.53
C SER A 35 23.07 -7.31 16.18
N THR A 36 22.33 -6.19 16.15
CA THR A 36 22.17 -5.28 15.00
C THR A 36 23.43 -4.44 14.72
N ALA A 37 24.60 -5.06 14.76
CA ALA A 37 25.87 -4.51 14.33
C ALA A 37 26.22 -5.13 12.97
N SER A 38 26.40 -4.30 11.93
CA SER A 38 26.91 -4.78 10.62
C SER A 38 28.25 -5.50 10.81
N ALA A 39 28.55 -6.57 10.06
CA ALA A 39 29.82 -7.30 10.22
C ALA A 39 31.05 -6.38 10.08
N SER A 40 30.93 -5.28 9.33
CA SER A 40 31.98 -4.24 9.23
C SER A 40 32.22 -3.51 10.57
N SER A 41 31.16 -3.24 11.33
CA SER A 41 31.28 -2.66 12.69
C SER A 41 31.86 -3.66 13.70
N THR A 42 31.59 -4.95 13.54
CA THR A 42 32.18 -6.02 14.36
C THR A 42 33.69 -6.14 14.14
N VAL A 43 34.15 -6.01 12.89
CA VAL A 43 35.59 -6.00 12.57
C VAL A 43 36.29 -4.81 13.23
N GLU A 44 35.68 -3.63 13.23
CA GLU A 44 36.28 -2.44 13.84
C GLU A 44 36.36 -2.55 15.37
N GLN A 45 35.32 -3.09 16.01
CA GLN A 45 35.36 -3.42 17.45
C GLN A 45 36.44 -4.45 17.77
N ALA A 46 36.61 -5.48 16.93
CA ALA A 46 37.63 -6.50 17.12
C ALA A 46 39.05 -5.94 16.96
N LYS A 47 39.29 -4.99 16.04
CA LYS A 47 40.58 -4.28 15.92
C LYS A 47 40.90 -3.52 17.20
N SER A 48 39.95 -2.73 17.71
CA SER A 48 40.13 -1.96 18.95
C SER A 48 40.49 -2.87 20.13
N LYS A 49 39.84 -4.03 20.26
CA LYS A 49 40.19 -5.04 21.29
C LYS A 49 41.61 -5.60 21.11
N VAL A 50 42.08 -5.79 19.88
CA VAL A 50 43.46 -6.22 19.61
C VAL A 50 44.44 -5.13 20.03
N ASP A 51 44.16 -3.86 19.71
CA ASP A 51 45.03 -2.73 20.08
C ASP A 51 45.12 -2.57 21.61
N GLU A 52 43.99 -2.70 22.31
CA GLU A 52 43.95 -2.68 23.78
C GLU A 52 44.70 -3.86 24.40
N ALA A 53 44.45 -5.09 23.92
CA ALA A 53 45.15 -6.28 24.41
C ALA A 53 46.66 -6.21 24.12
N GLN A 54 47.06 -5.64 22.98
CA GLN A 54 48.47 -5.45 22.62
C GLN A 54 49.15 -4.45 23.56
N LYS A 55 48.46 -3.36 23.93
CA LYS A 55 48.93 -2.39 24.92
C LYS A 55 49.13 -3.05 26.28
N ASN A 56 48.14 -3.82 26.76
CA ASN A 56 48.19 -4.50 28.05
C ASN A 56 49.33 -5.54 28.11
N TYR A 57 49.52 -6.31 27.03
CA TYR A 57 50.64 -7.24 26.89
C TYR A 57 51.99 -6.52 26.95
N ASN A 58 52.15 -5.41 26.20
CA ASN A 58 53.41 -4.66 26.19
C ASN A 58 53.74 -4.07 27.58
N GLU A 59 52.73 -3.60 28.31
CA GLU A 59 52.89 -3.09 29.68
C GLU A 59 53.25 -4.21 30.66
N ALA A 60 52.55 -5.35 30.62
CA ALA A 60 52.86 -6.51 31.45
C ALA A 60 54.29 -7.04 31.19
N GLN A 61 54.71 -7.09 29.93
CA GLN A 61 56.05 -7.52 29.54
C GLN A 61 57.13 -6.56 30.06
N LYS A 62 56.89 -5.24 29.96
CA LYS A 62 57.81 -4.23 30.49
C LYS A 62 57.98 -4.39 32.00
N ASN A 63 56.88 -4.51 32.75
CA ASN A 63 56.89 -4.64 34.20
C ASN A 63 57.60 -5.93 34.66
N TYR A 64 57.35 -7.04 33.97
CA TYR A 64 58.03 -8.31 34.23
C TYR A 64 59.55 -8.20 34.01
N ASN A 65 59.98 -7.63 32.87
CA ASN A 65 61.40 -7.47 32.54
C ASN A 65 62.11 -6.55 33.55
N GLU A 66 61.46 -5.47 33.98
CA GLU A 66 62.03 -4.55 34.98
C GLU A 66 62.17 -5.22 36.35
N ALA A 67 61.18 -6.03 36.76
CA ALA A 67 61.24 -6.79 38.00
C ALA A 67 62.36 -7.85 37.97
N GLN A 68 62.50 -8.60 36.88
CA GLN A 68 63.59 -9.57 36.72
C GLN A 68 64.96 -8.90 36.79
N LYS A 69 65.13 -7.74 36.13
CA LYS A 69 66.37 -6.97 36.18
C LYS A 69 66.75 -6.56 37.60
N LYS A 70 65.78 -6.09 38.41
CA LYS A 70 66.03 -5.72 39.82
C LYS A 70 66.42 -6.93 40.68
N VAL A 71 65.82 -8.09 40.44
CA VAL A 71 66.19 -9.34 41.13
C VAL A 71 67.63 -9.75 40.80
N GLU A 72 68.00 -9.70 39.51
CA GLU A 72 69.34 -10.03 39.03
C GLU A 72 70.40 -9.05 39.55
N GLU A 73 70.13 -7.74 39.51
CA GLU A 73 70.99 -6.70 40.06
C GLU A 73 71.27 -6.91 41.56
N LYS A 74 70.24 -7.24 42.34
CA LYS A 74 70.42 -7.55 43.77
C LYS A 74 71.25 -8.82 43.96
N ALA A 75 70.94 -9.90 43.24
CA ALA A 75 71.67 -11.16 43.35
C ALA A 75 73.17 -10.99 43.05
N ASN A 76 73.51 -10.24 42.01
CA ASN A 76 74.89 -9.91 41.65
C ASN A 76 75.58 -9.05 42.71
N ALA A 77 74.88 -8.05 43.28
CA ALA A 77 75.41 -7.21 44.35
C ALA A 77 75.66 -8.00 45.64
N VAL A 78 74.74 -8.89 46.02
CA VAL A 78 74.88 -9.78 47.18
C VAL A 78 76.07 -10.71 46.99
N LYS A 79 76.22 -11.34 45.82
CA LYS A 79 77.35 -12.23 45.52
C LYS A 79 78.69 -11.50 45.66
N LYS A 80 78.79 -10.28 45.13
CA LYS A 80 80.01 -9.45 45.27
C LYS A 80 80.31 -9.12 46.73
N LEU A 81 79.30 -8.76 47.52
CA LEU A 81 79.46 -8.46 48.94
C LEU A 81 79.85 -9.71 49.75
N ASP A 82 79.32 -10.88 49.40
CA ASP A 82 79.70 -12.16 50.02
C ASP A 82 81.19 -12.46 49.78
N GLU A 83 81.69 -12.29 48.55
CA GLU A 83 83.12 -12.42 48.24
C GLU A 83 83.98 -11.43 49.05
N GLU A 84 83.52 -10.19 49.26
CA GLU A 84 84.20 -9.20 50.09
C GLU A 84 84.20 -9.58 51.59
N VAL A 85 83.09 -10.13 52.09
CA VAL A 85 82.98 -10.66 53.45
C VAL A 85 83.92 -11.84 53.66
N GLN A 86 83.97 -12.78 52.71
CA GLN A 86 84.89 -13.91 52.76
C GLN A 86 86.36 -13.46 52.81
N LYS A 87 86.74 -12.49 51.96
CA LYS A 87 88.09 -11.89 52.00
C LYS A 87 88.40 -11.20 53.33
N ALA A 88 87.44 -10.49 53.90
CA ALA A 88 87.61 -9.85 55.21
C ALA A 88 87.74 -10.88 56.35
N ASN A 89 86.97 -11.97 56.29
CA ASN A 89 87.07 -13.08 57.22
C ASN A 89 88.47 -13.72 57.17
N GLU A 90 89.01 -13.97 55.97
CA GLU A 90 90.38 -14.46 55.79
C GLU A 90 91.43 -13.48 56.34
N ALA A 91 91.26 -12.18 56.13
CA ALA A 91 92.18 -11.15 56.62
C ALA A 91 92.25 -11.16 58.16
N VAL A 92 91.11 -11.28 58.83
CA VAL A 92 91.04 -11.43 60.30
C VAL A 92 91.75 -12.71 60.75
N GLN A 93 91.54 -13.85 60.07
CA GLN A 93 92.24 -15.10 60.39
C GLN A 93 93.76 -14.97 60.24
N ARG A 94 94.22 -14.30 59.16
CA ARG A 94 95.64 -14.01 58.94
C ARG A 94 96.21 -13.10 60.04
N ALA A 95 95.48 -12.07 60.45
CA ALA A 95 95.88 -11.19 61.55
C ALA A 95 96.01 -11.95 62.88
N TYR A 96 95.09 -12.88 63.17
CA TYR A 96 95.21 -13.77 64.34
C TYR A 96 96.42 -14.71 64.27
N LEU A 97 96.73 -15.25 63.09
CA LEU A 97 97.94 -16.06 62.90
C LEU A 97 99.22 -15.25 63.09
N GLU A 98 99.26 -14.01 62.59
CA GLU A 98 100.38 -13.08 62.80
C GLU A 98 100.55 -12.72 64.28
N GLN A 99 99.45 -12.45 64.99
CA GLN A 99 99.46 -12.20 66.42
C GLN A 99 99.99 -13.40 67.21
N ARG A 100 99.56 -14.63 66.88
CA ARG A 100 100.08 -15.84 67.50
C ARG A 100 101.60 -15.98 67.31
N LYS A 101 102.10 -15.72 66.10
CA LYS A 101 103.55 -15.71 65.82
C LYS A 101 104.27 -14.61 66.62
N ALA A 102 103.72 -13.39 66.66
CA ALA A 102 104.29 -12.29 67.44
C ALA A 102 104.31 -12.61 68.96
N GLN A 103 103.28 -13.28 69.46
CA GLN A 103 103.19 -13.74 70.85
C GLN A 103 104.24 -14.82 71.15
N GLU A 104 104.43 -15.79 70.27
CA GLU A 104 105.47 -16.82 70.38
C GLU A 104 106.87 -16.19 70.43
N GLU A 105 107.17 -15.24 69.54
CA GLU A 105 108.44 -14.51 69.53
C GLU A 105 108.65 -13.66 70.78
N LYS A 106 107.59 -12.99 71.27
CA LYS A 106 107.61 -12.27 72.56
C LYS A 106 107.84 -13.22 73.74
N ASN A 107 107.31 -14.44 73.71
CA ASN A 107 107.54 -15.45 74.74
C ASN A 107 108.99 -15.96 74.75
N LYS A 108 109.63 -16.12 73.57
CA LYS A 108 111.06 -16.45 73.45
C LYS A 108 111.98 -15.30 73.90
N HIS A 109 111.52 -14.05 73.79
CA HIS A 109 112.30 -12.85 74.07
C HIS A 109 111.58 -11.81 74.96
N PRO A 110 111.26 -12.15 76.23
CA PRO A 110 110.28 -11.42 77.05
C PRO A 110 110.68 -9.99 77.47
N ARG A 111 111.97 -9.64 77.44
CA ARG A 111 112.49 -8.32 77.85
C ARG A 111 112.90 -7.41 76.68
N LYS A 112 112.81 -7.88 75.43
CA LYS A 112 113.21 -7.12 74.24
C LYS A 112 112.03 -6.27 73.75
N LYS A 113 112.15 -4.94 73.85
CA LYS A 113 111.10 -3.96 73.48
C LYS A 113 110.56 -4.13 72.05
N GLU A 114 111.40 -4.54 71.11
CA GLU A 114 111.00 -4.76 69.71
C GLU A 114 109.86 -5.80 69.58
N TYR A 115 109.90 -6.90 70.33
CA TYR A 115 108.88 -7.96 70.26
C TYR A 115 107.60 -7.60 71.00
N ILE A 116 107.69 -6.76 72.04
CA ILE A 116 106.52 -6.18 72.72
C ILE A 116 105.75 -5.28 71.74
N LYS A 117 106.47 -4.39 71.04
CA LYS A 117 105.88 -3.51 70.02
C LYS A 117 105.26 -4.30 68.85
N LYS A 118 105.92 -5.35 68.35
CA LYS A 118 105.37 -6.22 67.30
C LYS A 118 104.07 -6.90 67.72
N LEU A 119 103.94 -7.32 68.98
CA LEU A 119 102.71 -7.90 69.51
C LEU A 119 101.58 -6.84 69.64
N GLU A 120 101.91 -5.64 70.12
CA GLU A 120 100.96 -4.51 70.17
C GLU A 120 100.46 -4.11 68.78
N GLU A 121 101.36 -4.03 67.78
CA GLU A 121 101.02 -3.76 66.38
C GLU A 121 100.14 -4.87 65.79
N ALA A 122 100.41 -6.14 66.09
CA ALA A 122 99.58 -7.26 65.66
C ALA A 122 98.19 -7.26 66.31
N ASN A 123 98.08 -6.91 67.60
CA ASN A 123 96.78 -6.73 68.28
C ASN A 123 95.98 -5.58 67.65
N LYS A 124 96.61 -4.43 67.40
CA LYS A 124 95.96 -3.31 66.72
C LYS A 124 95.46 -3.69 65.32
N LYS A 125 96.26 -4.44 64.56
CA LYS A 125 95.88 -4.95 63.23
C LYS A 125 94.67 -5.88 63.29
N ILE A 126 94.52 -6.69 64.34
CA ILE A 126 93.31 -7.50 64.55
C ILE A 126 92.08 -6.61 64.72
N ASP A 127 92.15 -5.56 65.55
CA ASP A 127 91.02 -4.66 65.77
C ASP A 127 90.65 -3.92 64.47
N GLU A 128 91.64 -3.42 63.72
CA GLU A 128 91.43 -2.78 62.42
C GLU A 128 90.78 -3.72 61.39
N GLU A 129 91.23 -4.99 61.30
CA GLU A 129 90.64 -5.97 60.39
C GLU A 129 89.25 -6.44 60.83
N LYS A 130 88.98 -6.52 62.15
CA LYS A 130 87.65 -6.81 62.70
C LYS A 130 86.65 -5.71 62.41
N ASP A 131 87.05 -4.45 62.50
CA ASP A 131 86.18 -3.32 62.15
C ASP A 131 85.84 -3.33 60.65
N LYS A 132 86.81 -3.65 59.79
CA LYS A 132 86.57 -3.86 58.35
C LYS A 132 85.62 -5.03 58.10
N GLN A 133 85.83 -6.17 58.76
CA GLN A 133 84.95 -7.34 58.68
C GLN A 133 83.52 -6.99 59.10
N LYS A 134 83.35 -6.31 60.23
CA LYS A 134 82.05 -5.87 60.74
C LYS A 134 81.35 -4.92 59.77
N SER A 135 82.08 -3.99 59.16
CA SER A 135 81.54 -3.08 58.15
C SER A 135 81.06 -3.82 56.90
N LYS A 136 81.86 -4.77 56.39
CA LYS A 136 81.47 -5.62 55.24
C LYS A 136 80.29 -6.53 55.56
N GLN A 137 80.27 -7.14 56.74
CA GLN A 137 79.15 -7.96 57.21
C GLN A 137 77.85 -7.15 57.35
N THR A 138 77.96 -5.90 57.82
CA THR A 138 76.81 -4.98 57.92
C THR A 138 76.28 -4.63 56.53
N ALA A 139 77.16 -4.28 55.57
CA ALA A 139 76.76 -3.98 54.20
C ALA A 139 76.10 -5.20 53.51
N TYR A 140 76.65 -6.40 53.69
CA TYR A 140 76.07 -7.65 53.19
C TYR A 140 74.67 -7.90 53.77
N THR A 141 74.52 -7.78 55.09
CA THR A 141 73.24 -8.00 55.79
C THR A 141 72.19 -6.99 55.34
N GLN A 142 72.58 -5.71 55.22
CA GLN A 142 71.71 -4.65 54.72
C GLN A 142 71.25 -4.96 53.28
N LYS A 143 72.18 -5.32 52.38
CA LYS A 143 71.84 -5.66 51.00
C LYS A 143 70.94 -6.89 50.90
N MET A 144 71.16 -7.91 51.72
CA MET A 144 70.30 -9.09 51.80
C MET A 144 68.87 -8.75 52.25
N SER A 145 68.72 -7.81 53.20
CA SER A 145 67.42 -7.36 53.72
C SER A 145 66.63 -6.45 52.76
N GLU A 146 67.21 -5.95 51.67
CA GLU A 146 66.48 -5.15 50.68
C GLU A 146 65.33 -5.97 50.07
N SER A 147 64.14 -5.37 49.96
CA SER A 147 63.00 -6.05 49.34
C SER A 147 63.24 -6.30 47.84
N ILE A 148 62.81 -7.46 47.34
CA ILE A 148 62.78 -7.77 45.91
C ILE A 148 61.34 -7.81 45.40
N PRO A 149 61.08 -7.37 44.15
CA PRO A 149 59.78 -7.55 43.54
C PRO A 149 59.41 -9.04 43.44
N ASP A 150 58.15 -9.38 43.75
CA ASP A 150 57.64 -10.73 43.48
C ASP A 150 57.35 -10.90 41.99
N VAL A 151 58.11 -11.78 41.34
CA VAL A 151 58.07 -11.99 39.89
C VAL A 151 56.96 -12.97 39.49
N ASN A 152 56.50 -13.84 40.39
CA ASN A 152 55.54 -14.89 40.06
C ASN A 152 54.14 -14.36 39.66
N PRO A 153 53.56 -13.37 40.37
CA PRO A 153 52.33 -12.73 39.96
C PRO A 153 52.47 -11.99 38.62
N LEU A 154 53.62 -11.36 38.38
CA LEU A 154 53.91 -10.65 37.12
C LEU A 154 54.04 -11.61 35.93
N LEU A 155 54.67 -12.78 36.12
CA LEU A 155 54.75 -13.83 35.11
C LEU A 155 53.36 -14.39 34.78
N THR A 156 52.54 -14.59 35.81
CA THR A 156 51.16 -15.06 35.65
C THR A 156 50.36 -14.04 34.83
N ARG A 157 50.44 -12.76 35.20
CA ARG A 157 49.80 -11.68 34.44
C ARG A 157 50.29 -11.60 33.00
N LEU A 158 51.59 -11.70 32.76
CA LEU A 158 52.16 -11.70 31.40
C LEU A 158 51.60 -12.84 30.54
N LYS A 159 51.48 -14.06 31.11
CA LYS A 159 50.87 -15.20 30.42
C LYS A 159 49.40 -14.93 30.11
N THR A 160 48.63 -14.45 31.08
CA THR A 160 47.22 -14.09 30.89
C THR A 160 47.02 -13.05 29.79
N GLU A 161 47.81 -11.96 29.79
CA GLU A 161 47.68 -10.91 28.77
C GLU A 161 48.11 -11.40 27.37
N LYS A 162 49.07 -12.33 27.30
CA LYS A 162 49.44 -12.99 26.05
C LYS A 162 48.28 -13.82 25.50
N ASP A 163 47.63 -14.61 26.35
CA ASP A 163 46.47 -15.42 25.95
C ASP A 163 45.29 -14.53 25.53
N ASN A 164 45.05 -13.41 26.24
CA ASN A 164 44.06 -12.40 25.87
C ASN A 164 44.33 -11.79 24.49
N LEU A 165 45.59 -11.45 24.19
CA LEU A 165 45.99 -10.91 22.89
C LEU A 165 45.77 -11.91 21.75
N GLU A 166 46.13 -13.18 21.95
CA GLU A 166 45.91 -14.24 20.95
C GLU A 166 44.40 -14.51 20.75
N ALA A 167 43.60 -14.49 21.83
CA ALA A 167 42.16 -14.59 21.74
C ALA A 167 41.55 -13.41 20.96
N ALA A 168 41.99 -12.18 21.21
CA ALA A 168 41.53 -10.99 20.47
C ALA A 168 41.90 -11.07 18.98
N LYS A 169 43.12 -11.50 18.63
CA LYS A 169 43.54 -11.70 17.24
C LYS A 169 42.70 -12.76 16.52
N ARG A 170 42.36 -13.85 17.22
CA ARG A 170 41.48 -14.89 16.68
C ARG A 170 40.07 -14.35 16.41
N GLN A 171 39.50 -13.59 17.34
CA GLN A 171 38.21 -12.92 17.14
C GLN A 171 38.24 -11.96 15.94
N LEU A 172 39.32 -11.20 15.75
CA LEU A 172 39.48 -10.33 14.57
C LEU A 172 39.53 -11.13 13.26
N LYS A 173 40.21 -12.29 13.25
CA LYS A 173 40.24 -13.18 12.07
C LYS A 173 38.86 -13.74 11.74
N GLU A 174 38.13 -14.20 12.76
CA GLU A 174 36.77 -14.72 12.63
C GLU A 174 35.81 -13.62 12.14
N ALA A 175 35.91 -12.40 12.68
CA ALA A 175 35.11 -11.25 12.24
C ALA A 175 35.38 -10.86 10.78
N LYS A 176 36.65 -10.86 10.34
CA LYS A 176 37.00 -10.58 8.93
C LYS A 176 36.47 -11.66 7.98
N ALA A 177 36.52 -12.93 8.38
CA ALA A 177 35.96 -14.03 7.59
C ALA A 177 34.43 -13.93 7.48
N ALA A 178 33.75 -13.55 8.58
CA ALA A 178 32.32 -13.29 8.57
C ALA A 178 31.94 -12.11 7.67
N GLU A 179 32.66 -10.99 7.76
CA GLU A 179 32.45 -9.81 6.88
C GLU A 179 32.62 -10.19 5.40
N LYS A 180 33.68 -10.95 5.06
CA LYS A 180 33.90 -11.44 3.70
C LYS A 180 32.74 -12.31 3.21
N THR A 181 32.29 -13.26 4.03
CA THR A 181 31.17 -14.16 3.71
C THR A 181 29.88 -13.38 3.48
N GLU A 182 29.59 -12.36 4.30
CA GLU A 182 28.42 -11.49 4.12
C GLU A 182 28.49 -10.72 2.80
N LYS A 183 29.65 -10.16 2.45
CA LYS A 183 29.85 -9.43 1.18
C LYS A 183 29.72 -10.36 -0.03
N GLU A 184 30.29 -11.56 0.02
CA GLU A 184 30.13 -12.57 -1.04
C GLU A 184 28.66 -13.01 -1.21
N ALA A 185 27.91 -13.14 -0.10
CA ALA A 185 26.48 -13.44 -0.15
C ALA A 185 25.67 -12.31 -0.81
N LYS A 186 26.01 -11.04 -0.54
CA LYS A 186 25.39 -9.88 -1.21
C LYS A 186 25.67 -9.87 -2.71
N VAL A 187 26.91 -10.15 -3.12
CA VAL A 187 27.25 -10.27 -4.56
C VAL A 187 26.41 -11.35 -5.24
N LYS A 188 26.35 -12.57 -4.68
CA LYS A 188 25.56 -13.67 -5.24
C LYS A 188 24.07 -13.36 -5.34
N LYS A 189 23.52 -12.65 -4.35
CA LYS A 189 22.12 -12.21 -4.36
C LYS A 189 21.85 -11.29 -5.56
N VAL A 190 22.69 -10.25 -5.75
CA VAL A 190 22.52 -9.31 -6.87
C VAL A 190 22.77 -9.99 -8.22
N GLU A 191 23.71 -10.95 -8.33
CA GLU A 191 23.89 -11.75 -9.55
C GLU A 191 22.64 -12.57 -9.91
N THR A 192 21.96 -13.12 -8.91
CA THR A 192 20.71 -13.86 -9.09
C THR A 192 19.58 -12.93 -9.56
N GLU A 193 19.43 -11.77 -8.93
CA GLU A 193 18.43 -10.76 -9.32
C GLU A 193 18.69 -10.22 -10.73
N LEU A 194 19.97 -10.01 -11.10
CA LEU A 194 20.36 -9.61 -12.44
C LEU A 194 20.00 -10.66 -13.49
N ALA A 195 20.23 -11.95 -13.20
CA ALA A 195 19.85 -13.04 -14.09
C ALA A 195 18.33 -13.10 -14.30
N GLN A 196 17.54 -12.91 -13.24
CA GLN A 196 16.08 -12.84 -13.33
C GLN A 196 15.61 -11.63 -14.14
N ALA A 197 16.23 -10.46 -13.97
CA ALA A 197 15.91 -9.26 -14.75
C ALA A 197 16.22 -9.46 -16.25
N LYS A 198 17.37 -10.06 -16.59
CA LYS A 198 17.72 -10.40 -17.97
C LYS A 198 16.74 -11.39 -18.60
N GLU A 199 16.24 -12.34 -17.82
CA GLU A 199 15.22 -13.29 -18.28
C GLU A 199 13.87 -12.60 -18.56
N LYS A 200 13.47 -11.64 -17.72
CA LYS A 200 12.26 -10.82 -17.98
C LYS A 200 12.37 -10.03 -19.28
N VAL A 201 13.54 -9.43 -19.56
CA VAL A 201 13.79 -8.72 -20.83
C VAL A 201 13.61 -9.65 -22.03
N LYS A 202 14.15 -10.88 -21.97
CA LYS A 202 13.99 -11.85 -23.07
C LYS A 202 12.53 -12.21 -23.30
N LYS A 203 11.77 -12.48 -22.24
CA LYS A 203 10.34 -12.81 -22.32
C LYS A 203 9.54 -11.65 -22.90
N GLN A 204 9.81 -10.42 -22.46
CA GLN A 204 9.15 -9.23 -22.99
C GLN A 204 9.50 -9.01 -24.47
N ALA A 205 10.76 -9.19 -24.86
CA ALA A 205 11.18 -9.06 -26.26
C ALA A 205 10.51 -10.11 -27.17
N GLU A 206 10.31 -11.33 -26.67
CA GLU A 206 9.58 -12.39 -27.39
C GLU A 206 8.10 -12.09 -27.51
N GLU A 207 7.47 -11.60 -26.42
CA GLU A 207 6.08 -11.15 -26.42
C GLU A 207 5.85 -10.00 -27.40
N ASP A 208 6.73 -8.99 -27.40
CA ASP A 208 6.67 -7.86 -28.32
C ASP A 208 6.83 -8.31 -29.77
N ARG A 209 7.76 -9.23 -30.05
CA ARG A 209 7.94 -9.81 -31.40
C ARG A 209 6.68 -10.56 -31.85
N ARG A 210 5.95 -11.21 -30.94
CA ARG A 210 4.72 -11.95 -31.25
C ARG A 210 3.54 -11.01 -31.49
N ASN A 211 3.40 -9.96 -30.67
CA ASN A 211 2.29 -9.01 -30.74
C ASN A 211 2.48 -7.95 -31.83
N TYR A 212 3.73 -7.57 -32.13
CA TYR A 212 4.08 -6.52 -33.08
C TYR A 212 5.20 -6.98 -34.04
N PRO A 213 4.96 -7.98 -34.90
CA PRO A 213 5.99 -8.63 -35.72
C PRO A 213 6.66 -7.72 -36.76
N THR A 214 6.01 -6.63 -37.15
CA THR A 214 6.52 -5.64 -38.13
C THR A 214 7.08 -4.38 -37.48
N ASN A 215 7.04 -4.27 -36.15
CA ASN A 215 7.49 -3.06 -35.46
C ASN A 215 9.03 -3.04 -35.32
N THR A 216 9.65 -2.01 -35.87
CA THR A 216 11.10 -1.76 -35.77
C THR A 216 11.52 -0.99 -34.52
N TYR A 217 10.58 -0.46 -33.73
CA TYR A 217 10.83 0.31 -32.52
C TYR A 217 10.61 -0.53 -31.26
N LYS A 218 11.43 -0.30 -30.22
CA LYS A 218 11.26 -0.94 -28.90
C LYS A 218 9.98 -0.44 -28.23
N THR A 219 9.26 -1.36 -27.58
CA THR A 219 8.14 -0.97 -26.72
C THR A 219 8.66 -0.29 -25.45
N LEU A 220 7.81 0.54 -24.84
CA LEU A 220 8.14 1.20 -23.57
C LEU A 220 8.32 0.16 -22.45
N GLU A 221 7.56 -0.93 -22.50
CA GLU A 221 7.64 -2.07 -21.59
C GLU A 221 9.01 -2.77 -21.68
N LEU A 222 9.53 -3.00 -22.88
CA LEU A 222 10.86 -3.55 -23.09
C LEU A 222 11.97 -2.58 -22.64
N GLU A 223 11.80 -1.27 -22.90
CA GLU A 223 12.76 -0.24 -22.49
C GLU A 223 12.86 -0.10 -20.96
N ILE A 224 11.72 -0.20 -20.26
CA ILE A 224 11.67 -0.27 -18.79
C ILE A 224 12.41 -1.52 -18.28
N ALA A 225 12.12 -2.70 -18.85
CA ALA A 225 12.77 -3.94 -18.45
C ALA A 225 14.29 -3.92 -18.68
N GLU A 226 14.76 -3.32 -19.79
CA GLU A 226 16.18 -3.12 -20.04
C GLU A 226 16.82 -2.13 -19.05
N SER A 227 16.09 -1.09 -18.65
CA SER A 227 16.56 -0.13 -17.65
C SER A 227 16.74 -0.78 -16.27
N ASP A 228 15.82 -1.66 -15.86
CA ASP A 228 15.94 -2.44 -14.63
C ASP A 228 17.19 -3.34 -14.65
N VAL A 229 17.53 -3.93 -15.80
CA VAL A 229 18.80 -4.68 -15.96
C VAL A 229 20.00 -3.76 -15.75
N LYS A 230 20.01 -2.55 -16.33
CA LYS A 230 21.11 -1.59 -16.14
C LYS A 230 21.26 -1.15 -14.68
N VAL A 231 20.15 -1.01 -13.95
CA VAL A 231 20.18 -0.77 -12.50
C VAL A 231 20.86 -1.94 -11.79
N LYS A 232 20.44 -3.18 -12.07
CA LYS A 232 21.01 -4.38 -11.45
C LYS A 232 22.48 -4.59 -11.79
N GLU A 233 22.93 -4.23 -13.00
CA GLU A 233 24.34 -4.26 -13.38
C GLU A 233 25.16 -3.22 -12.61
N ALA A 234 24.63 -2.01 -12.41
CA ALA A 234 25.28 -0.99 -11.59
C ALA A 234 25.32 -1.37 -10.10
N GLU A 235 24.24 -1.96 -9.57
CA GLU A 235 24.20 -2.48 -8.20
C GLU A 235 25.24 -3.60 -8.02
N LEU A 236 25.40 -4.47 -9.02
CA LEU A 236 26.39 -5.54 -9.01
C LEU A 236 27.83 -5.00 -8.97
N GLU A 237 28.10 -3.96 -9.75
CA GLU A 237 29.39 -3.26 -9.76
C GLU A 237 29.70 -2.65 -8.38
N LEU A 238 28.70 -2.01 -7.76
CA LEU A 238 28.83 -1.43 -6.42
C LEU A 238 29.16 -2.50 -5.38
N VAL A 239 28.39 -3.59 -5.30
CA VAL A 239 28.63 -4.64 -4.29
C VAL A 239 29.96 -5.37 -4.52
N LYS A 240 30.44 -5.48 -5.77
CA LYS A 240 31.77 -6.03 -6.07
C LYS A 240 32.89 -5.10 -5.62
N GLU A 241 32.75 -3.79 -5.81
CA GLU A 241 33.74 -2.82 -5.34
C GLU A 241 33.74 -2.70 -3.80
N GLU A 242 32.57 -2.82 -3.15
CA GLU A 242 32.47 -2.88 -1.67
C GLU A 242 33.06 -4.18 -1.07
N ALA A 243 33.01 -5.28 -1.84
CA ALA A 243 33.62 -6.56 -1.50
C ALA A 243 35.15 -6.59 -1.70
N ASN A 244 35.71 -5.64 -2.45
CA ASN A 244 37.13 -5.60 -2.75
C ASN A 244 37.98 -5.23 -1.53
N GLU A 245 39.02 -6.03 -1.24
CA GLU A 245 39.89 -5.87 -0.07
C GLU A 245 40.70 -4.57 -0.11
N SER A 246 41.02 -4.03 -1.30
CA SER A 246 41.76 -2.76 -1.44
C SER A 246 40.89 -1.50 -1.25
N ARG A 247 39.58 -1.67 -1.02
CA ARG A 247 38.53 -0.66 -0.74
C ARG A 247 38.87 0.75 -1.23
N ASN A 248 38.64 1.03 -2.51
CA ASN A 248 38.81 2.36 -3.08
C ASN A 248 37.52 3.17 -2.88
N GLU A 249 37.52 4.07 -1.89
CA GLU A 249 36.33 4.88 -1.54
C GLU A 249 35.82 5.74 -2.70
N GLU A 250 36.71 6.21 -3.57
CA GLU A 250 36.34 7.03 -4.73
C GLU A 250 35.60 6.20 -5.80
N LYS A 251 36.05 4.97 -6.05
CA LYS A 251 35.35 4.03 -6.94
C LYS A 251 33.99 3.61 -6.39
N ILE A 252 33.89 3.35 -5.09
CA ILE A 252 32.60 3.05 -4.43
C ILE A 252 31.64 4.23 -4.59
N LYS A 253 32.11 5.46 -4.41
CA LYS A 253 31.31 6.67 -4.60
C LYS A 253 30.83 6.82 -6.06
N GLN A 254 31.71 6.54 -7.03
CA GLN A 254 31.36 6.56 -8.45
C GLN A 254 30.31 5.49 -8.79
N ALA A 255 30.50 4.25 -8.32
CA ALA A 255 29.56 3.15 -8.53
C ALA A 255 28.19 3.47 -7.89
N LYS A 256 28.17 4.07 -6.69
CA LYS A 256 26.93 4.50 -6.04
C LYS A 256 26.20 5.59 -6.83
N ALA A 257 26.92 6.59 -7.33
CA ALA A 257 26.34 7.62 -8.19
C ALA A 257 25.76 7.04 -9.50
N LYS A 258 26.42 6.02 -10.06
CA LYS A 258 25.94 5.29 -11.24
C LYS A 258 24.64 4.54 -10.96
N VAL A 259 24.52 3.87 -9.80
CA VAL A 259 23.27 3.24 -9.36
C VAL A 259 22.15 4.28 -9.25
N GLU A 260 22.39 5.38 -8.55
CA GLU A 260 21.40 6.46 -8.39
C GLU A 260 20.95 7.03 -9.73
N SER A 261 21.88 7.25 -10.67
CA SER A 261 21.58 7.72 -12.02
C SER A 261 20.70 6.74 -12.80
N LYS A 262 21.00 5.44 -12.74
CA LYS A 262 20.22 4.41 -13.45
C LYS A 262 18.85 4.20 -12.83
N GLN A 263 18.74 4.27 -11.51
CA GLN A 263 17.46 4.23 -10.81
C GLN A 263 16.55 5.41 -11.21
N ALA A 264 17.12 6.60 -11.37
CA ALA A 264 16.38 7.78 -11.81
C ALA A 264 15.88 7.63 -13.26
N GLU A 265 16.68 7.04 -14.15
CA GLU A 265 16.31 6.72 -15.53
C GLU A 265 15.13 5.73 -15.56
N ALA A 266 15.19 4.62 -14.81
CA ALA A 266 14.09 3.66 -14.68
C ALA A 266 12.80 4.30 -14.14
N THR A 267 12.92 5.11 -13.08
CA THR A 267 11.78 5.82 -12.49
C THR A 267 11.12 6.78 -13.49
N ARG A 268 11.93 7.46 -14.32
CA ARG A 268 11.43 8.34 -15.38
C ARG A 268 10.62 7.57 -16.42
N LEU A 269 11.08 6.40 -16.85
CA LEU A 269 10.37 5.56 -17.82
C LEU A 269 9.03 5.04 -17.28
N GLU A 270 8.99 4.62 -16.01
CA GLU A 270 7.72 4.23 -15.36
C GLU A 270 6.73 5.39 -15.24
N LYS A 271 7.24 6.60 -14.97
CA LYS A 271 6.40 7.80 -14.98
C LYS A 271 5.83 8.06 -16.38
N ILE A 272 6.65 7.96 -17.44
CA ILE A 272 6.20 8.11 -18.83
C ILE A 272 5.09 7.10 -19.16
N LYS A 273 5.23 5.84 -18.71
CA LYS A 273 4.19 4.81 -18.89
C LYS A 273 2.87 5.19 -18.24
N THR A 274 2.94 5.71 -17.02
CA THR A 274 1.77 6.17 -16.27
C THR A 274 1.10 7.38 -16.94
N ASP A 275 1.89 8.36 -17.35
CA ASP A 275 1.42 9.57 -18.04
C ASP A 275 0.78 9.22 -19.40
N ARG A 276 1.37 8.28 -20.17
CA ARG A 276 0.81 7.79 -21.44
C ARG A 276 -0.53 7.10 -21.24
N LYS A 277 -0.66 6.25 -20.22
CA LYS A 277 -1.93 5.58 -19.90
C LYS A 277 -3.02 6.57 -19.51
N LYS A 278 -2.66 7.61 -18.76
CA LYS A 278 -3.60 8.69 -18.41
C LYS A 278 -4.06 9.46 -19.65
N ALA A 279 -3.12 9.82 -20.53
CA ALA A 279 -3.44 10.51 -21.79
C ALA A 279 -4.33 9.66 -22.72
N GLU A 280 -4.12 8.34 -22.77
CA GLU A 280 -4.95 7.42 -23.54
C GLU A 280 -6.40 7.38 -23.02
N GLU A 281 -6.58 7.29 -21.70
CA GLU A 281 -7.92 7.33 -21.09
C GLU A 281 -8.61 8.69 -21.28
N GLU A 282 -7.87 9.80 -21.15
CA GLU A 282 -8.40 11.13 -21.47
C GLU A 282 -8.82 11.27 -22.94
N ALA A 283 -8.09 10.63 -23.87
CA ALA A 283 -8.43 10.61 -25.28
C ALA A 283 -9.70 9.77 -25.56
N LYS A 284 -9.87 8.63 -24.88
CA LYS A 284 -11.09 7.80 -25.00
C LYS A 284 -12.34 8.57 -24.56
N VAL A 285 -12.27 9.28 -23.43
CA VAL A 285 -13.38 10.10 -22.92
C VAL A 285 -13.76 11.19 -23.93
N LYS A 286 -12.77 11.86 -24.54
CA LYS A 286 -13.02 12.88 -25.58
C LYS A 286 -13.62 12.29 -26.85
N LEU A 287 -13.23 11.08 -27.23
CA LEU A 287 -13.78 10.38 -28.38
C LEU A 287 -15.26 10.02 -28.14
N GLU A 288 -15.59 9.46 -26.98
CA GLU A 288 -16.96 9.11 -26.60
C GLU A 288 -17.87 10.36 -26.55
N GLU A 289 -17.36 11.49 -26.05
CA GLU A 289 -18.09 12.77 -26.06
C GLU A 289 -18.35 13.27 -27.49
N ALA A 290 -17.38 13.13 -28.39
CA ALA A 290 -17.52 13.51 -29.80
C ALA A 290 -18.53 12.62 -30.54
N GLU A 291 -18.49 11.31 -30.30
CA GLU A 291 -19.45 10.35 -30.87
C GLU A 291 -20.88 10.64 -30.41
N LYS A 292 -21.08 10.95 -29.12
CA LYS A 292 -22.37 11.35 -28.58
C LYS A 292 -22.93 12.61 -29.27
N LYS A 293 -22.10 13.64 -29.44
CA LYS A 293 -22.50 14.88 -30.16
C LYS A 293 -22.87 14.61 -31.61
N ALA A 294 -22.15 13.71 -32.29
CA ALA A 294 -22.47 13.31 -33.66
C ALA A 294 -23.81 12.57 -33.75
N THR A 295 -24.11 11.68 -32.79
CA THR A 295 -25.41 10.98 -32.75
C THR A 295 -26.58 11.92 -32.46
N GLU A 296 -26.42 12.89 -31.55
CA GLU A 296 -27.46 13.90 -31.27
C GLU A 296 -27.72 14.80 -32.48
N ALA A 297 -26.69 15.19 -33.22
CA ALA A 297 -26.84 15.95 -34.46
C ALA A 297 -27.58 15.16 -35.54
N LYS A 298 -27.27 13.86 -35.70
CA LYS A 298 -27.95 12.99 -36.66
C LYS A 298 -29.44 12.81 -36.32
N GLN A 299 -29.79 12.63 -35.05
CA GLN A 299 -31.20 12.52 -34.63
C GLN A 299 -32.00 13.80 -34.91
N LYS A 300 -31.39 14.99 -34.80
CA LYS A 300 -32.05 16.25 -35.14
C LYS A 300 -32.35 16.35 -36.63
N LEU A 301 -31.38 15.98 -37.47
CA LEU A 301 -31.54 15.96 -38.94
C LEU A 301 -32.64 14.98 -39.38
N ASP A 302 -32.66 13.77 -38.80
CA ASP A 302 -33.67 12.76 -39.11
C ASP A 302 -35.09 13.22 -38.69
N ALA A 303 -35.21 13.95 -37.57
CA ALA A 303 -36.48 14.51 -37.11
C ALA A 303 -36.97 15.69 -37.96
N GLU A 304 -36.07 16.47 -38.55
CA GLU A 304 -36.38 17.56 -39.47
C GLU A 304 -36.89 17.02 -40.80
N ARG A 305 -36.19 16.04 -41.39
CA ARG A 305 -36.60 15.36 -42.62
C ARG A 305 -37.97 14.66 -42.50
N ALA A 306 -38.35 14.20 -41.32
CA ALA A 306 -39.65 13.58 -41.08
C ALA A 306 -40.83 14.59 -41.11
N LYS A 307 -40.59 15.88 -40.88
CA LYS A 307 -41.64 16.93 -40.93
C LYS A 307 -42.03 17.27 -42.38
N GLU A 308 -41.09 17.17 -43.30
CA GLU A 308 -41.23 17.51 -44.73
C GLU A 308 -41.96 16.41 -45.53
N VAL A 309 -41.67 15.14 -45.25
CA VAL A 309 -42.17 14.00 -46.05
C VAL A 309 -43.65 13.68 -45.79
N ALA A 310 -44.16 13.97 -44.58
CA ALA A 310 -45.51 13.58 -44.18
C ALA A 310 -46.65 14.35 -44.89
N PRO A 311 -46.56 15.69 -45.11
CA PRO A 311 -47.52 16.43 -45.93
C PRO A 311 -47.49 16.03 -47.41
N GLN A 312 -46.30 15.86 -48.01
CA GLN A 312 -46.13 15.49 -49.42
C GLN A 312 -46.76 14.12 -49.73
N ALA A 313 -46.61 13.12 -48.85
CA ALA A 313 -47.25 11.81 -49.02
C ALA A 313 -48.79 11.90 -49.08
N LYS A 314 -49.39 12.82 -48.32
CA LYS A 314 -50.85 13.03 -48.31
C LYS A 314 -51.35 13.79 -49.54
N ILE A 315 -50.52 14.67 -50.12
CA ILE A 315 -50.82 15.33 -51.41
C ILE A 315 -50.82 14.29 -52.53
N ALA A 316 -49.79 13.43 -52.59
CA ALA A 316 -49.70 12.35 -53.58
C ALA A 316 -50.85 11.32 -53.47
N GLU A 317 -51.30 11.01 -52.25
CA GLU A 317 -52.49 10.18 -52.04
C GLU A 317 -53.75 10.85 -52.61
N LEU A 318 -53.91 12.16 -52.40
CA LEU A 318 -55.05 12.94 -52.91
C LEU A 318 -55.03 13.04 -54.45
N GLU A 319 -53.87 13.24 -55.07
CA GLU A 319 -53.69 13.20 -56.53
C GLU A 319 -54.14 11.85 -57.12
N TYR A 320 -53.73 10.75 -56.49
CA TYR A 320 -54.13 9.41 -56.91
C TYR A 320 -55.65 9.20 -56.80
N GLU A 321 -56.29 9.71 -55.74
CA GLU A 321 -57.75 9.65 -55.60
C GLU A 321 -58.49 10.47 -56.64
N VAL A 322 -57.98 11.66 -57.00
CA VAL A 322 -58.53 12.51 -58.07
C VAL A 322 -58.45 11.75 -59.41
N GLN A 323 -57.29 11.20 -59.77
CA GLN A 323 -57.12 10.43 -61.01
C GLN A 323 -58.05 9.21 -61.07
N ARG A 324 -58.21 8.51 -59.94
CA ARG A 324 -59.15 7.37 -59.85
C ARG A 324 -60.60 7.80 -60.08
N LEU A 325 -61.01 8.94 -59.53
CA LEU A 325 -62.37 9.47 -59.70
C LEU A 325 -62.63 9.99 -61.11
N GLU A 326 -61.64 10.63 -61.75
CA GLU A 326 -61.72 11.04 -63.17
C GLU A 326 -61.94 9.83 -64.07
N LYS A 327 -61.14 8.77 -63.87
CA LYS A 327 -61.27 7.52 -64.61
C LYS A 327 -62.62 6.82 -64.37
N ALA A 328 -63.09 6.79 -63.13
CA ALA A 328 -64.39 6.21 -62.79
C ALA A 328 -65.57 6.98 -63.42
N LEU A 329 -65.43 8.28 -63.68
CA LEU A 329 -66.42 9.08 -64.42
C LEU A 329 -66.34 8.85 -65.94
N GLU A 330 -65.17 8.57 -66.48
CA GLU A 330 -64.92 8.28 -67.90
C GLU A 330 -65.41 6.88 -68.31
N GLU A 331 -65.37 5.89 -67.39
CA GLU A 331 -65.83 4.51 -67.62
C GLU A 331 -67.37 4.32 -67.53
N ILE A 332 -68.13 5.38 -67.20
CA ILE A 332 -69.60 5.34 -67.21
C ILE A 332 -70.09 5.44 -68.67
N ASP A 333 -70.41 4.30 -69.27
CA ASP A 333 -70.87 4.17 -70.67
C ASP A 333 -72.15 4.99 -70.94
N GLU A 334 -72.07 5.89 -71.92
CA GLU A 334 -73.18 6.76 -72.33
C GLU A 334 -74.26 6.01 -73.15
N SER A 335 -73.99 4.76 -73.54
CA SER A 335 -74.82 3.97 -74.46
C SER A 335 -75.59 2.81 -73.80
N GLU A 336 -76.55 3.12 -72.91
CA GLU A 336 -77.79 2.34 -72.74
C GLU A 336 -78.77 3.05 -71.78
N SER A 337 -80.05 2.93 -72.08
CA SER A 337 -81.19 3.76 -71.64
C SER A 337 -81.65 3.54 -70.19
N GLU A 338 -81.91 4.63 -69.45
CA GLU A 338 -83.13 4.90 -68.63
C GLU A 338 -82.87 6.08 -67.65
N ASP A 339 -83.65 7.14 -67.82
CA ASP A 339 -83.46 8.53 -67.34
C ASP A 339 -83.58 8.76 -65.82
N TYR A 340 -83.52 7.74 -64.97
CA TYR A 340 -83.69 7.91 -63.51
C TYR A 340 -82.63 7.23 -62.63
N ALA A 341 -81.64 6.54 -63.21
CA ALA A 341 -80.50 5.99 -62.48
C ALA A 341 -79.16 6.69 -62.82
N LYS A 342 -79.09 7.44 -63.92
CA LYS A 342 -77.85 8.09 -64.41
C LYS A 342 -77.46 9.35 -63.62
N GLU A 343 -78.43 10.12 -63.10
CA GLU A 343 -78.14 11.27 -62.23
C GLU A 343 -77.82 10.86 -60.78
N GLY A 344 -78.31 9.70 -60.31
CA GLY A 344 -78.12 9.24 -58.93
C GLY A 344 -76.70 8.83 -58.55
N PHE A 345 -75.85 8.47 -59.52
CA PHE A 345 -74.46 8.06 -59.28
C PHE A 345 -73.41 9.03 -59.87
N ARG A 346 -73.69 9.66 -61.03
CA ARG A 346 -72.74 10.57 -61.69
C ARG A 346 -72.62 11.89 -60.92
N ALA A 347 -73.72 12.48 -60.46
CA ALA A 347 -73.69 13.75 -59.72
C ALA A 347 -72.95 13.68 -58.37
N PRO A 348 -73.12 12.62 -57.54
CA PRO A 348 -72.34 12.45 -56.31
C PRO A 348 -70.84 12.20 -56.55
N LEU A 349 -70.46 11.50 -57.63
CA LEU A 349 -69.05 11.28 -57.98
C LEU A 349 -68.40 12.57 -58.52
N GLN A 350 -69.12 13.34 -59.34
CA GLN A 350 -68.65 14.64 -59.81
C GLN A 350 -68.46 15.63 -58.66
N SER A 351 -69.44 15.70 -57.73
CA SER A 351 -69.33 16.55 -56.54
C SER A 351 -68.13 16.18 -55.66
N LYS A 352 -67.83 14.88 -55.50
CA LYS A 352 -66.63 14.41 -54.79
C LYS A 352 -65.33 14.75 -55.53
N LEU A 353 -65.32 14.63 -56.86
CA LEU A 353 -64.18 14.99 -57.68
C LEU A 353 -63.88 16.49 -57.56
N ASP A 354 -64.89 17.34 -57.67
CA ASP A 354 -64.75 18.79 -57.60
C ASP A 354 -64.25 19.24 -56.21
N ALA A 355 -64.76 18.62 -55.14
CA ALA A 355 -64.29 18.87 -53.77
C ALA A 355 -62.81 18.48 -53.57
N LYS A 356 -62.40 17.33 -54.11
CA LYS A 356 -61.00 16.86 -54.02
C LYS A 356 -60.05 17.66 -54.90
N LYS A 357 -60.46 18.06 -56.11
CA LYS A 357 -59.68 18.95 -56.98
C LYS A 357 -59.48 20.33 -56.36
N ALA A 358 -60.53 20.90 -55.76
CA ALA A 358 -60.43 22.16 -55.04
C ALA A 358 -59.47 22.08 -53.84
N LYS A 359 -59.50 20.96 -53.11
CA LYS A 359 -58.55 20.72 -52.01
C LYS A 359 -57.12 20.52 -52.52
N LEU A 360 -56.93 19.75 -53.59
CA LEU A 360 -55.62 19.49 -54.19
C LEU A 360 -54.97 20.79 -54.68
N SER A 361 -55.71 21.61 -55.45
CA SER A 361 -55.20 22.89 -55.96
C SER A 361 -54.77 23.85 -54.84
N LYS A 362 -55.50 23.87 -53.71
CA LYS A 362 -55.10 24.66 -52.52
C LYS A 362 -53.84 24.13 -51.84
N LEU A 363 -53.62 22.81 -51.87
CA LEU A 363 -52.42 22.19 -51.30
C LEU A 363 -51.20 22.39 -52.20
N GLU A 364 -51.36 22.29 -53.52
CA GLU A 364 -50.33 22.60 -54.51
C GLU A 364 -49.88 24.06 -54.40
N GLU A 365 -50.81 25.03 -54.32
CA GLU A 365 -50.47 26.46 -54.16
C GLU A 365 -49.65 26.74 -52.89
N LEU A 366 -49.99 26.08 -51.78
CA LEU A 366 -49.23 26.20 -50.53
C LEU A 366 -47.87 25.50 -50.61
N SER A 367 -47.77 24.39 -51.33
CA SER A 367 -46.51 23.67 -51.58
C SER A 367 -45.56 24.50 -52.46
N ASP A 368 -46.06 25.04 -53.58
CA ASP A 368 -45.28 25.89 -54.48
C ASP A 368 -44.74 27.13 -53.76
N LYS A 369 -45.54 27.71 -52.85
CA LYS A 369 -45.13 28.85 -52.03
C LYS A 369 -44.03 28.48 -51.04
N ILE A 370 -44.02 27.26 -50.51
CA ILE A 370 -42.95 26.75 -49.64
C ILE A 370 -41.66 26.63 -50.44
N ASP A 371 -41.71 26.01 -51.62
CA ASP A 371 -40.54 25.87 -52.51
C ASP A 371 -39.93 27.23 -52.92
N GLU A 372 -40.79 28.23 -53.19
CA GLU A 372 -40.35 29.61 -53.48
C GLU A 372 -39.65 30.26 -52.28
N LEU A 373 -40.23 30.13 -51.08
CA LEU A 373 -39.65 30.68 -49.85
C LEU A 373 -38.32 30.00 -49.48
N ASP A 374 -38.21 28.69 -49.63
CA ASP A 374 -36.97 27.94 -49.40
C ASP A 374 -35.87 28.38 -50.37
N ALA A 375 -36.19 28.56 -51.66
CA ALA A 375 -35.25 29.06 -52.65
C ALA A 375 -34.81 30.52 -52.39
N GLU A 376 -35.70 31.36 -51.87
CA GLU A 376 -35.35 32.73 -51.44
C GLU A 376 -34.44 32.72 -50.21
N ILE A 377 -34.75 31.90 -49.20
CA ILE A 377 -33.95 31.77 -47.98
C ILE A 377 -32.55 31.28 -48.31
N ALA A 378 -32.42 30.23 -49.14
CA ALA A 378 -31.11 29.69 -49.55
C ALA A 378 -30.24 30.76 -50.25
N LYS A 379 -30.83 31.56 -51.15
CA LYS A 379 -30.11 32.67 -51.80
C LYS A 379 -29.64 33.73 -50.81
N LEU A 380 -30.46 34.06 -49.80
CA LEU A 380 -30.11 35.03 -48.77
C LEU A 380 -29.02 34.48 -47.82
N GLU A 381 -29.07 33.20 -47.48
CA GLU A 381 -28.04 32.54 -46.65
C GLU A 381 -26.68 32.47 -47.37
N ASP A 382 -26.67 32.17 -48.67
CA ASP A 382 -25.45 32.24 -49.49
C ASP A 382 -24.87 33.66 -49.54
N GLN A 383 -25.73 34.68 -49.64
CA GLN A 383 -25.32 36.09 -49.56
C GLN A 383 -24.75 36.45 -48.19
N LEU A 384 -25.35 35.96 -47.10
CA LEU A 384 -24.86 36.18 -45.74
C LEU A 384 -23.49 35.53 -45.54
N LYS A 385 -23.31 34.27 -45.98
CA LYS A 385 -22.03 33.56 -45.91
C LYS A 385 -20.93 34.27 -46.70
N ALA A 386 -21.24 34.71 -47.91
CA ALA A 386 -20.30 35.50 -48.72
C ALA A 386 -19.94 36.84 -48.06
N ALA A 387 -20.87 37.44 -47.31
CA ALA A 387 -20.61 38.66 -46.53
C ALA A 387 -19.78 38.39 -45.26
N GLU A 388 -19.98 37.25 -44.58
CA GLU A 388 -19.21 36.84 -43.41
C GLU A 388 -17.74 36.56 -43.74
N GLU A 389 -17.48 35.92 -44.87
CA GLU A 389 -16.12 35.61 -45.35
C GLU A 389 -15.36 36.87 -45.87
N ASN A 390 -16.08 37.97 -46.10
CA ASN A 390 -15.52 39.21 -46.63
C ASN A 390 -15.44 40.31 -45.54
N ASN A 391 -14.24 40.55 -45.02
CA ASN A 391 -13.97 41.47 -43.90
C ASN A 391 -14.23 42.97 -44.17
N ASN A 392 -14.62 43.33 -45.40
CA ASN A 392 -14.91 44.72 -45.81
C ASN A 392 -16.42 45.04 -45.91
N VAL A 393 -17.31 44.11 -45.53
CA VAL A 393 -18.75 44.33 -45.53
C VAL A 393 -19.19 44.84 -44.15
N GLU A 394 -19.80 46.03 -44.10
CA GLU A 394 -20.23 46.64 -42.84
C GLU A 394 -21.26 45.78 -42.07
N ASP A 395 -21.11 45.72 -40.74
CA ASP A 395 -21.91 44.87 -39.85
C ASP A 395 -23.43 45.12 -39.96
N TYR A 396 -23.84 46.36 -40.25
CA TYR A 396 -25.28 46.68 -40.42
C TYR A 396 -25.90 45.97 -41.63
N PHE A 397 -25.10 45.64 -42.65
CA PHE A 397 -25.56 44.90 -43.83
C PHE A 397 -25.77 43.42 -43.51
N LYS A 398 -24.89 42.82 -42.70
CA LYS A 398 -25.03 41.45 -42.20
C LYS A 398 -26.25 41.30 -41.29
N GLU A 399 -26.42 42.23 -40.34
CA GLU A 399 -27.60 42.26 -39.46
C GLU A 399 -28.90 42.47 -40.27
N GLY A 400 -28.84 43.25 -41.36
CA GLY A 400 -29.94 43.40 -42.30
C GLY A 400 -30.34 42.09 -42.98
N LEU A 401 -29.36 41.36 -43.53
CA LEU A 401 -29.57 40.04 -44.13
C LEU A 401 -30.10 39.01 -43.13
N GLU A 402 -29.53 38.96 -41.92
CA GLU A 402 -30.02 38.08 -40.84
C GLU A 402 -31.49 38.34 -40.50
N LYS A 403 -31.90 39.62 -40.40
CA LYS A 403 -33.30 39.98 -40.16
C LYS A 403 -34.22 39.58 -41.32
N THR A 404 -33.78 39.75 -42.56
CA THR A 404 -34.56 39.33 -43.74
C THR A 404 -34.71 37.81 -43.79
N ILE A 405 -33.63 37.06 -43.53
CA ILE A 405 -33.66 35.59 -43.45
C ILE A 405 -34.61 35.15 -42.33
N ALA A 406 -34.53 35.75 -41.14
CA ALA A 406 -35.41 35.42 -40.02
C ALA A 406 -36.89 35.70 -40.33
N ALA A 407 -37.19 36.82 -41.00
CA ALA A 407 -38.55 37.15 -41.42
C ALA A 407 -39.10 36.15 -42.44
N LYS A 408 -38.28 35.74 -43.42
CA LYS A 408 -38.66 34.75 -44.43
C LYS A 408 -38.82 33.35 -43.86
N LYS A 409 -37.96 32.93 -42.91
CA LYS A 409 -38.13 31.67 -42.16
C LYS A 409 -39.41 31.64 -41.34
N ALA A 410 -39.81 32.77 -40.75
CA ALA A 410 -41.09 32.86 -40.05
C ALA A 410 -42.29 32.79 -41.01
N GLU A 411 -42.18 33.33 -42.23
CA GLU A 411 -43.19 33.17 -43.28
C GLU A 411 -43.29 31.72 -43.76
N LEU A 412 -42.15 31.03 -43.93
CA LEU A 412 -42.05 29.61 -44.26
C LEU A 412 -42.73 28.75 -43.19
N GLU A 413 -42.37 28.90 -41.91
CA GLU A 413 -42.95 28.14 -40.79
C GLU A 413 -44.47 28.33 -40.71
N LYS A 414 -44.97 29.55 -40.96
CA LYS A 414 -46.39 29.82 -41.02
C LYS A 414 -47.06 29.11 -42.21
N THR A 415 -46.43 29.12 -43.38
CA THR A 415 -46.96 28.49 -44.61
C THR A 415 -46.97 26.96 -44.48
N GLU A 416 -45.93 26.36 -43.88
CA GLU A 416 -45.89 24.93 -43.54
C GLU A 416 -46.98 24.53 -42.53
N ALA A 417 -47.23 25.37 -41.53
CA ALA A 417 -48.31 25.15 -40.57
C ALA A 417 -49.69 25.23 -41.23
N ASP A 418 -49.90 26.17 -42.15
CA ASP A 418 -51.12 26.31 -42.94
C ASP A 418 -51.31 25.10 -43.89
N LEU A 419 -50.23 24.59 -44.52
CA LEU A 419 -50.24 23.37 -45.31
C LEU A 419 -50.64 22.16 -44.45
N LYS A 420 -49.98 21.97 -43.30
CA LYS A 420 -50.29 20.88 -42.37
C LYS A 420 -51.74 20.93 -41.90
N LYS A 421 -52.30 22.12 -41.69
CA LYS A 421 -53.70 22.31 -41.32
C LYS A 421 -54.63 21.96 -42.49
N ALA A 422 -54.36 22.46 -43.69
CA ALA A 422 -55.17 22.21 -44.89
C ALA A 422 -55.19 20.72 -45.28
N VAL A 423 -54.06 20.02 -45.14
CA VAL A 423 -53.96 18.58 -45.39
C VAL A 423 -54.92 17.78 -44.49
N ASN A 424 -55.03 18.17 -43.21
CA ASN A 424 -55.88 17.49 -42.22
C ASN A 424 -57.32 18.04 -42.16
N GLU A 425 -57.68 19.01 -42.99
CA GLU A 425 -59.03 19.60 -43.02
C GLU A 425 -60.01 18.69 -43.81
N PRO A 426 -61.20 18.36 -43.28
CA PRO A 426 -62.17 17.53 -43.98
C PRO A 426 -62.79 18.24 -45.19
N GLU A 427 -63.14 17.47 -46.24
CA GLU A 427 -63.78 17.98 -47.47
C GLU A 427 -65.20 18.50 -47.17
N LYS A 428 -65.51 19.74 -47.55
CA LYS A 428 -66.86 20.31 -47.41
C LYS A 428 -67.76 19.87 -48.58
N PRO A 429 -69.00 19.37 -48.33
CA PRO A 429 -69.99 19.15 -49.39
C PRO A 429 -70.58 20.47 -49.91
N ALA A 430 -70.97 20.51 -51.19
CA ALA A 430 -71.71 21.62 -51.80
C ALA A 430 -73.21 21.60 -51.40
N GLU A 431 -73.79 22.76 -51.08
CA GLU A 431 -75.19 22.93 -50.64
C GLU A 431 -76.20 22.99 -51.81
N GLU A 432 -77.39 22.40 -51.63
CA GLU A 432 -78.65 22.75 -52.34
C GLU A 432 -79.91 22.33 -51.49
N PRO A 433 -81.15 22.81 -51.76
CA PRO A 433 -81.96 23.54 -50.77
C PRO A 433 -83.33 22.91 -50.36
N SER A 434 -83.91 23.51 -49.31
CA SER A 434 -85.35 23.68 -48.94
C SER A 434 -85.97 22.97 -47.69
N GLN A 435 -86.61 23.83 -46.88
CA GLN A 435 -87.44 23.70 -45.64
C GLN A 435 -88.84 23.03 -45.87
N PRO A 436 -89.83 22.89 -44.91
CA PRO A 436 -89.96 23.40 -43.51
C PRO A 436 -90.61 22.48 -42.39
N GLU A 437 -90.39 22.90 -41.13
CA GLU A 437 -91.27 22.95 -39.90
C GLU A 437 -92.12 21.75 -39.37
N LYS A 438 -91.80 21.14 -38.19
CA LYS A 438 -92.16 21.44 -36.74
C LYS A 438 -93.49 20.78 -36.26
N PRO A 439 -93.83 20.61 -34.94
CA PRO A 439 -93.17 21.10 -33.71
C PRO A 439 -93.10 20.13 -32.47
N ALA A 440 -92.27 20.56 -31.49
CA ALA A 440 -92.41 20.56 -30.01
C ALA A 440 -92.78 19.28 -29.22
N GLU A 441 -92.00 18.95 -28.18
CA GLU A 441 -92.35 19.28 -26.77
C GLU A 441 -91.16 19.07 -25.81
N GLU A 442 -91.32 19.60 -24.60
CA GLU A 442 -90.36 20.07 -23.62
C GLU A 442 -89.70 19.00 -22.72
N ALA A 443 -88.67 19.44 -22.00
CA ALA A 443 -87.97 18.76 -20.92
C ALA A 443 -88.88 18.44 -19.71
N PRO A 444 -88.47 17.57 -18.76
CA PRO A 444 -87.50 18.01 -17.74
C PRO A 444 -86.48 16.93 -17.29
N ALA A 445 -85.38 17.41 -16.70
CA ALA A 445 -84.59 16.71 -15.68
C ALA A 445 -85.02 17.23 -14.30
N PRO A 446 -84.46 16.81 -13.14
CA PRO A 446 -83.66 15.62 -12.77
C PRO A 446 -84.24 14.91 -11.51
N GLU A 447 -83.73 13.73 -11.11
CA GLU A 447 -83.59 13.34 -9.68
C GLU A 447 -82.79 12.04 -9.49
N GLN A 448 -82.27 11.88 -8.27
CA GLN A 448 -81.05 11.16 -7.89
C GLN A 448 -81.36 9.80 -7.17
N PRO A 449 -80.42 9.10 -6.50
CA PRO A 449 -80.27 7.63 -6.54
C PRO A 449 -80.65 6.89 -5.23
N THR A 450 -80.72 5.56 -5.28
CA THR A 450 -80.56 4.60 -4.15
C THR A 450 -80.23 3.22 -4.75
N GLU A 451 -79.48 2.28 -4.20
CA GLU A 451 -78.56 2.10 -3.06
C GLU A 451 -78.04 0.65 -3.26
N PRO A 452 -76.74 0.32 -3.10
CA PRO A 452 -76.29 -1.08 -3.10
C PRO A 452 -75.86 -1.53 -1.69
N THR A 453 -76.17 -2.78 -1.36
CA THR A 453 -75.79 -3.44 -0.10
C THR A 453 -74.46 -4.19 -0.19
N GLN A 454 -73.80 -4.22 0.97
CA GLN A 454 -72.48 -4.70 1.37
C GLN A 454 -72.18 -6.20 1.12
N PRO A 455 -70.89 -6.61 1.06
CA PRO A 455 -70.32 -7.22 2.28
C PRO A 455 -68.82 -6.90 2.56
N GLU A 456 -68.52 -6.93 3.86
CA GLU A 456 -67.31 -7.39 4.58
C GLU A 456 -65.88 -6.93 4.20
N LYS A 457 -65.45 -5.92 4.97
CA LYS A 457 -64.17 -5.69 5.68
C LYS A 457 -62.95 -6.62 5.43
N PRO A 458 -61.82 -6.01 4.99
CA PRO A 458 -60.47 -6.44 5.37
C PRO A 458 -59.79 -5.45 6.33
N ALA A 459 -58.78 -5.96 7.04
CA ALA A 459 -58.12 -5.44 8.23
C ALA A 459 -57.35 -4.11 8.08
N GLU A 460 -57.30 -3.39 9.21
CA GLU A 460 -56.66 -2.09 9.42
C GLU A 460 -55.12 -2.14 9.38
N GLN A 461 -54.58 -1.07 8.79
CA GLN A 461 -53.18 -0.65 8.82
C GLN A 461 -52.78 -0.16 10.23
N PRO A 462 -51.55 -0.42 10.67
CA PRO A 462 -50.89 0.40 11.69
C PRO A 462 -50.02 1.49 11.05
N GLN A 463 -50.05 2.66 11.71
CA GLN A 463 -49.38 3.92 11.40
C GLN A 463 -47.84 3.86 11.31
N PRO A 464 -47.22 4.90 10.71
CA PRO A 464 -45.77 4.98 10.51
C PRO A 464 -45.02 5.30 11.81
N ALA A 465 -43.87 4.64 11.98
CA ALA A 465 -42.90 4.92 13.03
C ALA A 465 -42.12 6.24 12.74
N PRO A 466 -41.73 6.99 13.78
CA PRO A 466 -41.12 8.31 13.65
C PRO A 466 -39.66 8.26 13.20
N ALA A 467 -39.26 9.31 12.47
CA ALA A 467 -37.91 9.56 11.96
C ALA A 467 -36.87 9.79 13.09
N PRO A 468 -35.60 9.38 12.89
CA PRO A 468 -34.53 9.68 13.82
C PRO A 468 -34.05 11.14 13.68
N GLN A 469 -34.00 11.86 14.81
CA GLN A 469 -33.28 13.13 14.95
C GLN A 469 -31.76 12.91 15.15
N PRO A 470 -30.93 13.91 14.82
CA PRO A 470 -29.46 13.78 14.82
C PRO A 470 -28.88 13.96 16.22
N GLU A 471 -28.06 13.00 16.67
CA GLU A 471 -27.23 13.15 17.87
C GLU A 471 -25.96 13.96 17.58
N LYS A 472 -25.71 14.89 18.49
CA LYS A 472 -24.60 15.83 18.52
C LYS A 472 -23.39 15.19 19.20
N THR A 473 -22.23 15.69 18.80
CA THR A 473 -20.87 15.35 19.24
C THR A 473 -20.57 15.79 20.67
N ASP A 474 -19.92 14.90 21.44
CA ASP A 474 -19.36 15.12 22.79
C ASP A 474 -18.10 16.00 22.76
N ASP A 475 -18.24 17.25 22.33
CA ASP A 475 -17.29 18.32 22.59
C ASP A 475 -18.08 19.50 23.17
N GLN A 476 -18.45 19.39 24.46
CA GLN A 476 -18.82 20.51 25.36
C GLN A 476 -19.31 19.96 26.71
N GLN A 477 -18.39 19.39 27.49
CA GLN A 477 -18.65 19.08 28.90
C GLN A 477 -17.41 19.34 29.75
N ALA A 478 -16.82 20.51 29.55
CA ALA A 478 -15.67 21.00 30.30
C ALA A 478 -15.77 22.52 30.50
N GLU A 479 -16.86 23.01 31.09
CA GLU A 479 -16.87 24.40 31.63
C GLU A 479 -17.94 24.72 32.69
N GLU A 480 -18.57 23.72 33.32
CA GLU A 480 -19.49 23.97 34.44
C GLU A 480 -19.27 22.96 35.56
N ASP A 481 -18.26 23.20 36.42
CA ASP A 481 -18.35 22.89 37.86
C ASP A 481 -17.16 23.45 38.65
N TYR A 482 -16.82 24.72 38.37
CA TYR A 482 -15.92 25.53 39.17
C TYR A 482 -16.75 26.51 40.01
N ALA A 483 -17.28 26.06 41.15
CA ALA A 483 -17.44 26.82 42.41
C ALA A 483 -18.57 26.27 43.32
N ARG A 484 -18.18 25.51 44.35
CA ARG A 484 -18.80 25.64 45.68
C ARG A 484 -17.79 25.26 46.76
N LYS A 485 -17.59 26.18 47.70
CA LYS A 485 -16.55 26.22 48.74
C LYS A 485 -17.22 26.57 50.07
N SER A 486 -16.86 25.86 51.15
CA SER A 486 -16.75 26.28 52.58
C SER A 486 -16.98 25.05 53.47
N GLU A 487 -16.15 24.72 54.46
CA GLU A 487 -15.89 25.53 55.67
C GLU A 487 -14.50 25.31 56.30
N GLU A 488 -14.14 26.30 57.11
CA GLU A 488 -12.82 26.59 57.69
C GLU A 488 -12.64 26.06 59.13
N ALA A 489 -11.37 25.76 59.45
CA ALA A 489 -10.61 26.05 60.67
C ALA A 489 -11.29 26.25 62.05
N TYR A 490 -10.77 25.53 63.07
CA TYR A 490 -10.70 26.04 64.45
C TYR A 490 -9.51 25.47 65.27
N ASN A 491 -8.46 26.29 65.48
CA ASN A 491 -7.55 26.50 66.64
C ASN A 491 -6.93 25.31 67.46
N ARG A 492 -5.80 25.39 68.18
CA ARG A 492 -4.49 26.14 68.26
C ARG A 492 -3.73 25.59 69.51
N LEU A 493 -2.38 25.45 69.44
CA LEU A 493 -1.29 25.64 70.46
C LEU A 493 -1.58 25.50 72.01
N THR A 494 -0.80 24.80 72.88
CA THR A 494 0.58 25.09 73.37
C THR A 494 1.07 24.12 74.50
N GLN A 495 2.41 23.86 74.54
CA GLN A 495 3.39 23.78 75.66
C GLN A 495 3.46 22.72 76.82
N GLN A 496 4.73 22.34 77.12
CA GLN A 496 5.46 22.03 78.40
C GLN A 496 5.96 20.60 78.71
N GLN A 497 7.24 20.52 79.14
CA GLN A 497 8.08 19.34 79.46
C GLN A 497 8.09 18.99 81.00
N PRO A 498 9.05 18.20 81.55
CA PRO A 498 9.00 16.85 82.18
C PRO A 498 9.10 16.94 83.76
N PRO A 499 9.52 15.95 84.64
CA PRO A 499 10.18 14.62 84.46
C PRO A 499 9.80 13.46 85.47
N LYS A 500 10.57 12.34 85.40
CA LYS A 500 10.84 11.25 86.40
C LYS A 500 9.76 10.14 86.59
N THR A 501 10.01 8.84 86.80
CA THR A 501 11.18 7.92 86.86
C THR A 501 10.66 6.45 86.93
N GLU A 502 11.46 5.49 86.45
CA GLU A 502 11.62 4.08 86.92
C GLU A 502 10.55 2.96 86.62
N LYS A 503 10.89 2.12 85.60
CA LYS A 503 11.09 0.63 85.56
C LYS A 503 9.94 -0.34 86.00
N PRO A 504 9.81 -1.60 85.46
CA PRO A 504 10.23 -2.22 84.18
C PRO A 504 9.04 -2.71 83.31
N ALA A 505 9.27 -2.96 82.01
CA ALA A 505 8.25 -3.49 81.10
C ALA A 505 8.06 -5.02 81.20
N PRO A 506 6.82 -5.52 81.32
CA PRO A 506 6.43 -6.88 80.97
C PRO A 506 5.88 -6.96 79.54
N ALA A 507 6.27 -8.02 78.81
CA ALA A 507 5.66 -8.66 77.63
C ALA A 507 5.10 -7.83 76.44
N PRO A 508 5.36 -8.24 75.18
CA PRO A 508 5.05 -7.46 73.99
C PRO A 508 3.55 -7.32 73.74
N GLN A 509 3.11 -6.11 73.38
CA GLN A 509 1.80 -5.83 72.78
C GLN A 509 1.76 -6.26 71.30
N PRO A 510 0.57 -6.54 70.75
CA PRO A 510 0.38 -7.14 69.43
C PRO A 510 0.81 -6.20 68.31
N GLU A 511 1.41 -6.80 67.28
CA GLU A 511 1.73 -6.15 66.01
C GLU A 511 0.51 -5.40 65.45
N GLN A 512 0.73 -4.16 65.02
CA GLN A 512 -0.19 -3.45 64.13
C GLN A 512 -0.57 -4.37 62.96
N PRO A 513 -1.85 -4.44 62.55
CA PRO A 513 -2.22 -5.18 61.35
C PRO A 513 -1.44 -4.59 60.17
N ALA A 514 -0.62 -5.43 59.53
CA ALA A 514 0.04 -5.09 58.28
C ALA A 514 -1.01 -4.51 57.30
N PRO A 515 -0.67 -3.48 56.51
CA PRO A 515 -1.59 -2.96 55.50
C PRO A 515 -2.04 -4.14 54.62
N ALA A 516 -3.35 -4.30 54.46
CA ALA A 516 -3.92 -5.40 53.69
C ALA A 516 -3.24 -5.46 52.30
N PRO A 517 -2.84 -6.67 51.82
CA PRO A 517 -2.17 -6.80 50.55
C PRO A 517 -3.04 -6.20 49.44
N LYS A 518 -2.41 -5.44 48.53
CA LYS A 518 -3.08 -4.96 47.32
C LYS A 518 -3.50 -6.19 46.53
N THR A 519 -4.80 -6.34 46.26
CA THR A 519 -5.36 -7.44 45.46
C THR A 519 -6.29 -6.88 44.39
N GLY A 520 -6.39 -7.60 43.26
CA GLY A 520 -7.20 -7.22 42.10
C GLY A 520 -6.61 -6.09 41.27
N TRP A 521 -7.46 -5.49 40.44
CA TRP A 521 -7.09 -4.34 39.60
C TRP A 521 -6.84 -3.09 40.43
N LYS A 522 -5.71 -2.42 40.17
CA LYS A 522 -5.32 -1.16 40.81
C LYS A 522 -4.77 -0.20 39.76
N GLN A 523 -5.20 1.06 39.83
CA GLN A 523 -4.66 2.11 38.99
C GLN A 523 -3.60 2.89 39.77
N GLU A 524 -2.39 2.96 39.23
CA GLU A 524 -1.25 3.66 39.83
C GLU A 524 -0.57 4.51 38.74
N ASN A 525 -0.42 5.82 38.99
CA ASN A 525 0.14 6.77 38.02
C ASN A 525 -0.52 6.72 36.63
N GLY A 526 -1.84 6.51 36.58
CA GLY A 526 -2.61 6.42 35.34
C GLY A 526 -2.53 5.07 34.61
N MET A 527 -1.71 4.12 35.08
CA MET A 527 -1.59 2.78 34.52
C MET A 527 -2.33 1.75 35.38
N TRP A 528 -2.94 0.75 34.74
CA TRP A 528 -3.61 -0.35 35.43
C TRP A 528 -2.64 -1.51 35.68
N TYR A 529 -2.70 -2.07 36.89
CA TYR A 529 -1.95 -3.24 37.34
C TYR A 529 -2.91 -4.25 37.94
N PHE A 530 -2.54 -5.53 37.93
CA PHE A 530 -3.29 -6.57 38.62
C PHE A 530 -2.43 -7.25 39.68
N TYR A 531 -2.94 -7.32 40.90
CA TYR A 531 -2.28 -8.00 42.01
C TYR A 531 -3.05 -9.27 42.37
N ASN A 532 -2.35 -10.40 42.40
CA ASN A 532 -2.89 -11.69 42.81
C ASN A 532 -3.33 -11.68 44.29
N THR A 533 -4.06 -12.70 44.72
CA THR A 533 -4.56 -12.81 46.10
C THR A 533 -3.47 -12.87 47.16
N ASP A 534 -2.26 -13.30 46.78
CA ASP A 534 -1.05 -13.30 47.62
C ASP A 534 -0.30 -11.95 47.64
N GLY A 535 -0.82 -10.94 46.93
CA GLY A 535 -0.21 -9.62 46.80
C GLY A 535 0.88 -9.51 45.72
N SER A 536 1.22 -10.60 45.01
CA SER A 536 2.17 -10.56 43.89
C SER A 536 1.58 -9.86 42.66
N MET A 537 2.40 -9.11 41.92
CA MET A 537 1.98 -8.41 40.71
C MET A 537 1.96 -9.37 39.51
N ALA A 538 0.85 -9.41 38.77
CA ALA A 538 0.72 -10.24 37.58
C ALA A 538 1.49 -9.64 36.39
N THR A 539 2.06 -10.52 35.56
CA THR A 539 2.71 -10.19 34.29
C THR A 539 2.31 -11.24 33.24
N GLY A 540 2.37 -10.90 31.96
CA GLY A 540 1.93 -11.74 30.85
C GLY A 540 0.41 -11.80 30.70
N TRP A 541 -0.08 -12.89 30.11
CA TRP A 541 -1.51 -13.12 29.89
C TRP A 541 -2.23 -13.40 31.20
N LEU A 542 -3.32 -12.67 31.46
CA LEU A 542 -4.19 -12.81 32.61
C LEU A 542 -5.62 -13.02 32.14
N GLN A 543 -6.27 -14.08 32.63
CA GLN A 543 -7.71 -14.23 32.48
C GLN A 543 -8.42 -13.72 33.73
N ASN A 544 -9.30 -12.73 33.59
CA ASN A 544 -10.08 -12.18 34.69
C ASN A 544 -11.52 -11.94 34.23
N ASN A 545 -12.50 -12.47 34.98
CA ASN A 545 -13.93 -12.35 34.68
C ASN A 545 -14.31 -12.70 33.23
N GLY A 546 -13.72 -13.77 32.69
CA GLY A 546 -14.02 -14.25 31.34
C GLY A 546 -13.34 -13.48 30.20
N SER A 547 -12.62 -12.39 30.50
CA SER A 547 -11.82 -11.64 29.53
C SER A 547 -10.33 -11.91 29.69
N TRP A 548 -9.60 -11.83 28.58
CA TRP A 548 -8.14 -11.91 28.57
C TRP A 548 -7.53 -10.51 28.56
N TYR A 549 -6.47 -10.32 29.34
CA TYR A 549 -5.69 -9.11 29.46
C TYR A 549 -4.21 -9.46 29.31
N TYR A 550 -3.40 -8.49 28.93
CA TYR A 550 -1.95 -8.66 28.91
C TYR A 550 -1.28 -7.62 29.80
N LEU A 551 -0.49 -8.07 30.77
CA LEU A 551 0.29 -7.22 31.67
C LEU A 551 1.73 -7.24 31.18
N ASN A 552 2.30 -6.08 30.87
CA ASN A 552 3.68 -5.98 30.41
C ASN A 552 4.67 -6.47 31.48
N SER A 553 5.95 -6.58 31.14
CA SER A 553 6.98 -7.05 32.09
C SER A 553 7.12 -6.17 33.34
N ASN A 554 6.69 -4.91 33.27
CA ASN A 554 6.61 -3.98 34.41
C ASN A 554 5.26 -4.06 35.16
N GLY A 555 4.36 -4.97 34.78
CA GLY A 555 3.03 -5.15 35.34
C GLY A 555 1.94 -4.23 34.79
N ALA A 556 2.28 -3.24 33.96
CA ALA A 556 1.30 -2.32 33.40
C ALA A 556 0.45 -3.01 32.32
N MET A 557 -0.86 -2.86 32.39
CA MET A 557 -1.82 -3.40 31.43
C MET A 557 -1.61 -2.81 30.03
N ALA A 558 -1.49 -3.69 29.04
CA ALA A 558 -1.42 -3.31 27.64
C ALA A 558 -2.80 -2.99 27.07
N THR A 559 -2.85 -2.00 26.20
CA THR A 559 -3.98 -1.65 25.33
C THR A 559 -3.47 -1.60 23.89
N GLU A 560 -4.39 -1.60 22.93
CA GLU A 560 -4.13 -1.59 21.49
C GLU A 560 -3.44 -2.86 20.97
N TRP A 561 -2.66 -2.74 19.90
CA TRP A 561 -1.99 -3.87 19.24
C TRP A 561 -0.85 -4.42 20.07
N LEU A 562 -0.89 -5.72 20.33
CA LEU A 562 0.16 -6.49 20.99
C LEU A 562 0.69 -7.56 20.04
N GLN A 563 2.00 -7.58 19.82
CA GLN A 563 2.65 -8.70 19.16
C GLN A 563 3.19 -9.68 20.22
N TYR A 564 2.71 -10.91 20.21
CA TYR A 564 3.11 -11.95 21.16
C TYR A 564 3.28 -13.30 20.44
N ASN A 565 4.43 -13.94 20.62
CA ASN A 565 4.80 -15.22 19.97
C ASN A 565 4.51 -15.26 18.46
N GLY A 566 4.86 -14.17 17.76
CA GLY A 566 4.69 -14.07 16.30
C GLY A 566 3.25 -13.85 15.82
N SER A 567 2.28 -13.73 16.72
CA SER A 567 0.88 -13.39 16.41
C SER A 567 0.55 -11.99 16.90
N TRP A 568 -0.39 -11.32 16.23
CA TRP A 568 -0.94 -10.03 16.65
C TRP A 568 -2.24 -10.23 17.42
N TYR A 569 -2.42 -9.48 18.49
CA TYR A 569 -3.63 -9.41 19.31
C TYR A 569 -4.04 -7.96 19.43
N TYR A 570 -5.32 -7.69 19.64
CA TYR A 570 -5.79 -6.33 19.91
C TYR A 570 -6.46 -6.29 21.28
N LEU A 571 -5.94 -5.45 22.17
CA LEU A 571 -6.49 -5.16 23.48
C LEU A 571 -7.28 -3.86 23.35
N ASN A 572 -8.56 -3.85 23.69
CA ASN A 572 -9.37 -2.64 23.59
C ASN A 572 -8.97 -1.59 24.66
N ALA A 573 -9.69 -0.47 24.74
CA ALA A 573 -9.40 0.60 25.70
C ALA A 573 -9.51 0.15 27.18
N SER A 574 -10.28 -0.90 27.49
CA SER A 574 -10.33 -1.49 28.84
C SER A 574 -9.25 -2.55 29.06
N GLY A 575 -8.37 -2.79 28.08
CA GLY A 575 -7.32 -3.80 28.08
C GLY A 575 -7.82 -5.22 27.78
N ALA A 576 -9.13 -5.40 27.57
CA ALA A 576 -9.68 -6.70 27.23
C ALA A 576 -9.35 -7.07 25.78
N MET A 577 -8.88 -8.29 25.59
CA MET A 577 -8.52 -8.85 24.29
C MET A 577 -9.76 -8.99 23.42
N ALA A 578 -9.72 -8.38 22.24
CA ALA A 578 -10.77 -8.47 21.25
C ALA A 578 -10.77 -9.85 20.56
N THR A 579 -11.98 -10.29 20.21
CA THR A 579 -12.25 -11.44 19.34
C THR A 579 -13.30 -11.03 18.32
N GLY A 580 -13.35 -11.73 17.18
CA GLY A 580 -14.22 -11.38 16.05
C GLY A 580 -13.75 -10.13 15.31
N TRP A 581 -14.69 -9.46 14.65
CA TRP A 581 -14.43 -8.25 13.86
C TRP A 581 -14.14 -7.04 14.76
N ALA A 582 -13.02 -6.37 14.50
CA ALA A 582 -12.62 -5.14 15.17
C ALA A 582 -12.28 -4.05 14.14
N LYS A 583 -12.85 -2.85 14.31
CA LYS A 583 -12.50 -1.69 13.49
C LYS A 583 -11.46 -0.86 14.24
N VAL A 584 -10.26 -0.79 13.69
CA VAL A 584 -9.12 -0.08 14.29
C VAL A 584 -8.55 0.89 13.26
N ASN A 585 -8.49 2.18 13.60
CA ASN A 585 -7.96 3.23 12.73
C ASN A 585 -8.58 3.23 11.31
N GLY A 586 -9.90 3.03 11.23
CA GLY A 586 -10.64 3.02 9.97
C GLY A 586 -10.58 1.72 9.16
N SER A 587 -9.74 0.76 9.54
CA SER A 587 -9.64 -0.55 8.88
C SER A 587 -10.29 -1.65 9.72
N TRP A 588 -10.90 -2.64 9.06
CA TRP A 588 -11.44 -3.82 9.72
C TRP A 588 -10.40 -4.92 9.82
N TYR A 589 -10.35 -5.59 10.97
CA TYR A 589 -9.52 -6.74 11.27
C TYR A 589 -10.38 -7.84 11.86
N TYR A 590 -9.96 -9.09 11.73
CA TYR A 590 -10.62 -10.21 12.41
C TYR A 590 -9.64 -10.85 13.39
N LEU A 591 -10.04 -10.94 14.65
CA LEU A 591 -9.32 -11.61 15.71
C LEU A 591 -9.99 -12.98 15.92
N ASN A 592 -9.24 -14.06 15.76
CA ASN A 592 -9.78 -15.41 15.96
C ASN A 592 -10.28 -15.61 17.40
N ALA A 593 -10.94 -16.74 17.67
CA ALA A 593 -11.44 -17.04 19.02
C ALA A 593 -10.36 -17.02 20.12
N ASN A 594 -9.11 -17.30 19.76
CA ASN A 594 -7.94 -17.20 20.65
C ASN A 594 -7.32 -15.79 20.71
N GLY A 595 -7.92 -14.80 20.03
CA GLY A 595 -7.46 -13.41 19.93
C GLY A 595 -6.40 -13.15 18.85
N ALA A 596 -5.85 -14.18 18.21
CA ALA A 596 -4.83 -13.99 17.18
C ALA A 596 -5.46 -13.40 15.91
N MET A 597 -4.87 -12.33 15.39
CA MET A 597 -5.31 -11.65 14.17
C MET A 597 -5.19 -12.58 12.96
N ALA A 598 -6.29 -12.73 12.23
CA ALA A 598 -6.33 -13.50 11.00
C ALA A 598 -5.70 -12.73 9.83
N THR A 599 -5.16 -13.48 8.87
CA THR A 599 -4.69 -13.00 7.56
C THR A 599 -5.13 -14.01 6.50
N GLY A 600 -5.21 -13.58 5.24
CA GLY A 600 -5.69 -14.40 4.13
C GLY A 600 -7.21 -14.51 4.06
N TRP A 601 -7.69 -15.61 3.46
CA TRP A 601 -9.12 -15.87 3.30
C TRP A 601 -9.77 -16.27 4.63
N LEU A 602 -10.89 -15.62 4.93
CA LEU A 602 -11.72 -15.85 6.11
C LEU A 602 -13.14 -16.13 5.67
N GLN A 603 -13.71 -17.26 6.09
CA GLN A 603 -15.14 -17.51 5.95
C GLN A 603 -15.85 -17.12 7.25
N TYR A 604 -16.84 -16.23 7.15
CA TYR A 604 -17.60 -15.74 8.29
C TYR A 604 -19.05 -15.50 7.85
N ASN A 605 -20.03 -16.09 8.57
CA ASN A 605 -21.46 -16.02 8.25
C ASN A 605 -21.77 -16.24 6.77
N ASP A 606 -21.34 -17.39 6.23
CA ASP A 606 -21.53 -17.80 4.83
C ASP A 606 -20.93 -16.87 3.75
N SER A 607 -20.16 -15.87 4.15
CA SER A 607 -19.45 -14.96 3.26
C SER A 607 -17.94 -15.14 3.38
N TRP A 608 -17.24 -15.00 2.25
CA TRP A 608 -15.77 -14.97 2.23
C TRP A 608 -15.26 -13.54 2.30
N TYR A 609 -14.22 -13.33 3.09
CA TYR A 609 -13.51 -12.06 3.25
C TYR A 609 -12.03 -12.32 2.99
N TYR A 610 -11.31 -11.30 2.54
CA TYR A 610 -9.87 -11.39 2.41
C TYR A 610 -9.18 -10.36 3.31
N LEU A 611 -8.37 -10.84 4.25
CA LEU A 611 -7.52 -10.00 5.08
C LEU A 611 -6.12 -9.99 4.47
N ASN A 612 -5.59 -8.81 4.19
CA ASN A 612 -4.27 -8.68 3.59
C ASN A 612 -3.15 -9.10 4.59
N ALA A 613 -1.89 -8.97 4.17
CA ALA A 613 -0.75 -9.34 5.02
C ALA A 613 -0.65 -8.53 6.33
N SER A 614 -1.22 -7.33 6.40
CA SER A 614 -1.31 -6.54 7.63
C SER A 614 -2.54 -6.89 8.47
N GLY A 615 -3.36 -7.86 8.05
CA GLY A 615 -4.64 -8.23 8.67
C GLY A 615 -5.80 -7.32 8.33
N ALA A 616 -5.58 -6.26 7.57
CA ALA A 616 -6.65 -5.34 7.20
C ALA A 616 -7.53 -5.97 6.11
N MET A 617 -8.84 -5.86 6.28
CA MET A 617 -9.84 -6.37 5.35
C MET A 617 -9.77 -5.63 4.02
N ALA A 618 -9.64 -6.38 2.94
CA ALA A 618 -9.63 -5.87 1.58
C ALA A 618 -11.05 -5.55 1.09
N THR A 619 -11.14 -4.53 0.24
CA THR A 619 -12.31 -4.15 -0.54
C THR A 619 -11.87 -3.86 -1.98
N GLY A 620 -12.80 -3.92 -2.93
CA GLY A 620 -12.53 -3.80 -4.36
C GLY A 620 -11.79 -5.01 -4.95
N TRP A 621 -11.07 -4.78 -6.05
CA TRP A 621 -10.30 -5.81 -6.74
C TRP A 621 -9.07 -6.25 -5.95
N ALA A 622 -8.93 -7.55 -5.72
CA ALA A 622 -7.76 -8.16 -5.09
C ALA A 622 -7.21 -9.30 -5.96
N LYS A 623 -5.89 -9.28 -6.21
CA LYS A 623 -5.20 -10.37 -6.89
C LYS A 623 -4.60 -11.32 -5.85
N VAL A 624 -5.10 -12.54 -5.79
CA VAL A 624 -4.68 -13.56 -4.81
C VAL A 624 -4.28 -14.83 -5.57
N ASN A 625 -3.05 -15.30 -5.36
CA ASN A 625 -2.50 -16.49 -6.02
C ASN A 625 -2.69 -16.52 -7.55
N GLY A 626 -2.51 -15.37 -8.21
CA GLY A 626 -2.60 -15.24 -9.66
C GLY A 626 -4.01 -15.01 -10.20
N SER A 627 -5.07 -15.22 -9.40
CA SER A 627 -6.46 -14.98 -9.78
C SER A 627 -6.97 -13.64 -9.22
N TRP A 628 -7.88 -12.99 -9.93
CA TRP A 628 -8.55 -11.78 -9.47
C TRP A 628 -9.86 -12.13 -8.75
N TYR A 629 -10.14 -11.42 -7.66
CA TYR A 629 -11.36 -11.50 -6.88
C TYR A 629 -11.88 -10.09 -6.66
N TYR A 630 -13.18 -9.95 -6.42
CA TYR A 630 -13.77 -8.67 -6.05
C TYR A 630 -14.40 -8.78 -4.66
N LEU A 631 -13.98 -7.90 -3.74
CA LEU A 631 -14.51 -7.80 -2.40
C LEU A 631 -15.42 -6.57 -2.37
N ASN A 632 -16.68 -6.75 -1.98
CA ASN A 632 -17.65 -5.65 -1.91
C ASN A 632 -17.23 -4.59 -0.88
N ALA A 633 -17.93 -3.46 -0.82
CA ALA A 633 -17.62 -2.38 0.12
C ALA A 633 -17.67 -2.84 1.60
N ASN A 634 -18.48 -3.85 1.91
CA ASN A 634 -18.54 -4.49 3.23
C ASN A 634 -17.50 -5.61 3.43
N GLY A 635 -16.62 -5.85 2.45
CA GLY A 635 -15.58 -6.86 2.45
C GLY A 635 -16.00 -8.25 1.97
N ALA A 636 -17.30 -8.52 1.80
CA ALA A 636 -17.77 -9.82 1.34
C ALA A 636 -17.39 -10.04 -0.13
N MET A 637 -16.81 -11.19 -0.44
CA MET A 637 -16.42 -11.59 -1.79
C MET A 637 -17.62 -11.72 -2.71
N ALA A 638 -17.56 -11.10 -3.87
CA ALA A 638 -18.58 -11.19 -4.91
C ALA A 638 -18.43 -12.47 -5.74
N THR A 639 -19.58 -13.00 -6.17
CA THR A 639 -19.71 -14.11 -7.13
C THR A 639 -20.77 -13.76 -8.16
N GLY A 640 -20.71 -14.36 -9.34
CA GLY A 640 -21.63 -14.08 -10.44
C GLY A 640 -21.27 -12.82 -11.21
N TRP A 641 -22.27 -12.20 -11.85
CA TRP A 641 -22.08 -10.99 -12.63
C TRP A 641 -21.81 -9.77 -11.74
N LEU A 642 -20.76 -9.02 -12.08
CA LEU A 642 -20.37 -7.78 -11.43
C LEU A 642 -20.27 -6.67 -12.46
N GLN A 643 -20.97 -5.57 -12.23
CA GLN A 643 -20.75 -4.33 -12.99
C GLN A 643 -19.79 -3.44 -12.20
N ASN A 644 -18.65 -3.09 -12.79
CA ASN A 644 -17.66 -2.22 -12.17
C ASN A 644 -17.09 -1.25 -13.22
N ASN A 645 -17.19 0.06 -12.96
CA ASN A 645 -16.73 1.13 -13.85
C ASN A 645 -17.22 0.98 -15.31
N GLY A 646 -18.51 0.73 -15.49
CA GLY A 646 -19.14 0.63 -16.83
C GLY A 646 -18.88 -0.70 -17.57
N SER A 647 -18.01 -1.57 -17.05
CA SER A 647 -17.76 -2.89 -17.62
C SER A 647 -18.42 -4.00 -16.79
N TRP A 648 -18.87 -5.06 -17.46
CA TRP A 648 -19.33 -6.29 -16.81
C TRP A 648 -18.18 -7.29 -16.66
N TYR A 649 -18.14 -7.98 -15.54
CA TYR A 649 -17.21 -9.05 -15.22
C TYR A 649 -18.00 -10.25 -14.71
N TYR A 650 -17.46 -11.45 -14.86
CA TYR A 650 -18.05 -12.64 -14.26
C TYR A 650 -17.09 -13.25 -13.24
N LEU A 651 -17.53 -13.36 -11.99
CA LEU A 651 -16.81 -14.00 -10.91
C LEU A 651 -17.39 -15.41 -10.74
N ASN A 652 -16.54 -16.43 -10.83
CA ASN A 652 -16.96 -17.82 -10.67
C ASN A 652 -17.52 -18.07 -9.27
N ALA A 653 -18.12 -19.25 -9.04
CA ALA A 653 -18.66 -19.61 -7.72
C ALA A 653 -17.62 -19.58 -6.59
N ASN A 654 -16.34 -19.76 -6.90
CA ASN A 654 -15.22 -19.61 -5.96
C ASN A 654 -14.69 -18.17 -5.85
N GLY A 655 -15.34 -17.20 -6.51
CA GLY A 655 -14.99 -15.78 -6.55
C GLY A 655 -13.90 -15.40 -7.56
N ALA A 656 -13.23 -16.36 -8.20
CA ALA A 656 -12.19 -16.05 -9.18
C ALA A 656 -12.82 -15.47 -10.46
N MET A 657 -12.30 -14.35 -10.92
CA MET A 657 -12.73 -13.69 -12.16
C MET A 657 -12.48 -14.60 -13.37
N ALA A 658 -13.51 -14.80 -14.18
CA ALA A 658 -13.45 -15.57 -15.42
C ALA A 658 -12.82 -14.75 -16.56
N THR A 659 -12.15 -15.45 -17.47
CA THR A 659 -11.66 -14.95 -18.76
C THR A 659 -11.96 -16.00 -19.83
N GLY A 660 -11.99 -15.58 -21.09
CA GLY A 660 -12.41 -16.41 -22.22
C GLY A 660 -13.92 -16.70 -22.22
N TRP A 661 -14.29 -17.84 -22.81
CA TRP A 661 -15.68 -18.27 -22.91
C TRP A 661 -16.24 -18.74 -21.56
N ALA A 662 -17.39 -18.18 -21.16
CA ALA A 662 -18.14 -18.59 -19.99
C ALA A 662 -19.60 -18.90 -20.36
N LYS A 663 -20.10 -20.06 -19.93
CA LYS A 663 -21.50 -20.43 -20.10
C LYS A 663 -22.27 -20.13 -18.81
N VAL A 664 -23.19 -19.18 -18.87
CA VAL A 664 -23.97 -18.72 -17.70
C VAL A 664 -25.45 -18.79 -18.05
N ASN A 665 -26.23 -19.53 -17.24
CA ASN A 665 -27.67 -19.71 -17.42
C ASN A 665 -28.10 -20.12 -18.85
N GLY A 666 -27.30 -20.98 -19.50
CA GLY A 666 -27.59 -21.51 -20.83
C GLY A 666 -27.02 -20.70 -22.00
N SER A 667 -26.68 -19.43 -21.78
CA SER A 667 -26.05 -18.55 -22.78
C SER A 667 -24.54 -18.53 -22.65
N TRP A 668 -23.84 -18.39 -23.79
CA TRP A 668 -22.39 -18.19 -23.81
C TRP A 668 -22.07 -16.69 -23.80
N TYR A 669 -21.00 -16.34 -23.10
CA TYR A 669 -20.44 -15.00 -23.00
C TYR A 669 -18.94 -15.09 -23.22
N TYR A 670 -18.34 -14.01 -23.73
CA TYR A 670 -16.90 -13.91 -23.88
C TYR A 670 -16.35 -12.84 -22.95
N LEU A 671 -15.43 -13.21 -22.06
CA LEU A 671 -14.75 -12.32 -21.13
C LEU A 671 -13.34 -12.10 -21.66
N ASN A 672 -12.96 -10.84 -21.92
CA ASN A 672 -11.64 -10.48 -22.40
C ASN A 672 -10.53 -10.88 -21.40
N ALA A 673 -9.27 -10.78 -21.80
CA ALA A 673 -8.14 -11.14 -20.93
C ALA A 673 -8.08 -10.32 -19.62
N ASN A 674 -8.62 -9.09 -19.62
CA ASN A 674 -8.77 -8.26 -18.42
C ASN A 674 -10.05 -8.56 -17.62
N GLY A 675 -10.86 -9.53 -18.07
CA GLY A 675 -12.12 -9.95 -17.46
C GLY A 675 -13.36 -9.19 -17.92
N SER A 676 -13.23 -8.12 -18.71
CA SER A 676 -14.39 -7.37 -19.17
C SER A 676 -15.18 -8.18 -20.19
N MET A 677 -16.51 -8.19 -20.06
CA MET A 677 -17.41 -8.85 -20.99
C MET A 677 -17.40 -8.15 -22.35
N ALA A 678 -17.20 -8.92 -23.41
CA ALA A 678 -17.27 -8.43 -24.79
C ALA A 678 -18.70 -8.33 -25.29
N THR A 679 -18.93 -7.40 -26.21
CA THR A 679 -20.14 -7.23 -27.01
C THR A 679 -19.75 -7.02 -28.47
N GLY A 680 -20.65 -7.31 -29.40
CA GLY A 680 -20.38 -7.23 -30.84
C GLY A 680 -19.53 -8.39 -31.36
N TRP A 681 -18.71 -8.12 -32.37
CA TRP A 681 -17.87 -9.13 -33.02
C TRP A 681 -16.66 -9.51 -32.15
N VAL A 682 -16.46 -10.82 -31.95
CA VAL A 682 -15.28 -11.39 -31.29
C VAL A 682 -14.65 -12.41 -32.21
N LYS A 683 -13.33 -12.32 -32.37
CA LYS A 683 -12.54 -13.34 -33.05
C LYS A 683 -11.78 -14.17 -32.02
N ASP A 684 -12.02 -15.48 -32.03
CA ASP A 684 -11.30 -16.45 -31.19
C ASP A 684 -10.67 -17.52 -32.10
N GLY A 685 -9.34 -17.53 -32.15
CA GLY A 685 -8.58 -18.24 -33.19
C GLY A 685 -8.91 -17.72 -34.59
N ASP A 686 -9.29 -18.64 -35.48
CA ASP A 686 -9.70 -18.32 -36.85
C ASP A 686 -11.22 -18.12 -37.00
N THR A 687 -11.97 -18.25 -35.91
CA THR A 687 -13.44 -18.23 -35.91
C THR A 687 -13.98 -16.90 -35.39
N TRP A 688 -14.96 -16.35 -36.11
CA TRP A 688 -15.71 -15.17 -35.67
C TRP A 688 -17.01 -15.57 -34.97
N TYR A 689 -17.35 -14.81 -33.93
CA TYR A 689 -18.56 -14.94 -33.12
C TYR A 689 -19.20 -13.57 -32.96
N TYR A 690 -20.50 -13.55 -32.69
CA TYR A 690 -21.22 -12.31 -32.40
C TYR A 690 -21.91 -12.38 -31.04
N LEU A 691 -21.59 -11.41 -30.18
CA LEU A 691 -22.14 -11.23 -28.85
C LEU A 691 -23.14 -10.06 -28.91
N GLU A 692 -24.35 -10.27 -28.41
CA GLU A 692 -25.39 -9.24 -28.34
C GLU A 692 -25.00 -8.11 -27.37
N ALA A 693 -25.78 -7.03 -27.32
CA ALA A 693 -25.55 -5.94 -26.35
C ALA A 693 -25.59 -6.42 -24.88
N SER A 694 -26.32 -7.51 -24.61
CA SER A 694 -26.34 -8.19 -23.31
C SER A 694 -25.09 -9.05 -23.04
N GLY A 695 -24.20 -9.20 -24.02
CA GLY A 695 -23.05 -10.09 -24.02
C GLY A 695 -23.36 -11.55 -24.39
N ALA A 696 -24.63 -11.91 -24.59
CA ALA A 696 -25.02 -13.26 -24.96
C ALA A 696 -24.61 -13.57 -26.40
N MET A 697 -23.99 -14.73 -26.63
CA MET A 697 -23.56 -15.18 -27.94
C MET A 697 -24.77 -15.63 -28.79
N LYS A 698 -24.86 -15.13 -30.03
CA LYS A 698 -25.80 -15.67 -31.00
C LYS A 698 -25.39 -17.06 -31.46
N ALA A 699 -26.37 -17.95 -31.64
CA ALA A 699 -26.19 -19.29 -32.17
C ALA A 699 -27.41 -19.72 -33.00
N SER A 700 -27.17 -20.56 -34.01
CA SER A 700 -28.18 -21.16 -34.90
C SER A 700 -29.18 -20.16 -35.48
N GLN A 701 -28.72 -19.01 -35.96
CA GLN A 701 -29.63 -17.96 -36.44
C GLN A 701 -28.99 -17.04 -37.48
N TRP A 702 -29.85 -16.49 -38.33
CA TRP A 702 -29.55 -15.31 -39.13
C TRP A 702 -29.73 -14.05 -38.29
N PHE A 703 -28.83 -13.08 -38.46
CA PHE A 703 -28.93 -11.77 -37.81
C PHE A 703 -28.33 -10.67 -38.69
N LYS A 704 -28.69 -9.42 -38.40
CA LYS A 704 -28.34 -8.26 -39.21
C LYS A 704 -27.44 -7.30 -38.42
N VAL A 705 -26.33 -6.87 -39.02
CA VAL A 705 -25.39 -5.87 -38.46
C VAL A 705 -25.05 -4.86 -39.56
N SER A 706 -25.31 -3.57 -39.32
CA SER A 706 -25.05 -2.47 -40.28
C SER A 706 -25.55 -2.75 -41.70
N ASP A 707 -26.81 -3.13 -41.80
CA ASP A 707 -27.51 -3.49 -43.02
C ASP A 707 -27.12 -4.78 -43.76
N LYS A 708 -26.18 -5.54 -43.20
CA LYS A 708 -25.74 -6.82 -43.77
C LYS A 708 -26.23 -8.01 -42.95
N TRP A 709 -26.61 -9.09 -43.61
CA TRP A 709 -27.04 -10.33 -42.96
C TRP A 709 -25.87 -11.30 -42.80
N TYR A 710 -25.84 -11.95 -41.64
CA TYR A 710 -24.84 -12.94 -41.25
C TYR A 710 -25.53 -14.16 -40.64
N TYR A 711 -24.91 -15.32 -40.75
CA TYR A 711 -25.37 -16.54 -40.09
C TYR A 711 -24.29 -17.12 -39.17
N VAL A 712 -24.70 -17.49 -37.96
CA VAL A 712 -23.86 -18.26 -37.02
C VAL A 712 -24.47 -19.64 -36.78
N ASN A 713 -23.62 -20.67 -36.78
CA ASN A 713 -24.06 -22.05 -36.57
C ASN A 713 -24.40 -22.33 -35.09
N GLY A 714 -24.73 -23.59 -34.75
CA GLY A 714 -25.09 -23.97 -33.37
C GLY A 714 -23.97 -23.88 -32.33
N LEU A 715 -22.73 -23.68 -32.76
CA LEU A 715 -21.60 -23.37 -31.89
C LEU A 715 -21.32 -21.86 -31.81
N GLY A 716 -22.11 -21.03 -32.50
CA GLY A 716 -21.94 -19.57 -32.60
C GLY A 716 -20.89 -19.12 -33.62
N ALA A 717 -20.29 -20.05 -34.36
CA ALA A 717 -19.28 -19.74 -35.36
C ALA A 717 -19.91 -19.14 -36.62
N LEU A 718 -19.35 -18.03 -37.08
CA LEU A 718 -19.75 -17.35 -38.32
C LEU A 718 -19.52 -18.27 -39.52
N ALA A 719 -20.56 -18.43 -40.34
CA ALA A 719 -20.45 -19.08 -41.63
C ALA A 719 -19.76 -18.13 -42.63
N VAL A 720 -18.71 -18.61 -43.30
CA VAL A 720 -17.98 -17.87 -44.35
C VAL A 720 -17.74 -18.77 -45.55
N ASN A 721 -17.74 -18.21 -46.76
CA ASN A 721 -17.49 -18.92 -48.02
C ASN A 721 -18.31 -20.22 -48.18
N THR A 722 -19.61 -20.16 -47.84
CA THR A 722 -20.49 -21.34 -47.84
C THR A 722 -21.92 -20.96 -48.17
N THR A 723 -22.80 -21.96 -48.31
CA THR A 723 -24.24 -21.79 -48.44
C THR A 723 -24.94 -22.26 -47.17
N VAL A 724 -25.87 -21.45 -46.66
CA VAL A 724 -26.71 -21.76 -45.49
C VAL A 724 -28.17 -21.56 -45.88
N ASP A 725 -29.02 -22.57 -45.72
CA ASP A 725 -30.45 -22.52 -46.04
C ASP A 725 -30.77 -22.03 -47.47
N GLY A 726 -29.86 -22.29 -48.43
CA GLY A 726 -29.99 -21.84 -49.82
C GLY A 726 -29.42 -20.44 -50.12
N TYR A 727 -28.94 -19.72 -49.11
CA TYR A 727 -28.33 -18.39 -49.24
C TYR A 727 -26.80 -18.49 -49.18
N THR A 728 -26.09 -17.79 -50.07
CA THR A 728 -24.63 -17.82 -50.13
C THR A 728 -24.05 -16.72 -49.26
N VAL A 729 -23.03 -17.02 -48.46
CA VAL A 729 -22.28 -16.03 -47.67
C VAL A 729 -20.84 -15.93 -48.16
N ASN A 730 -20.32 -14.70 -48.27
CA ASN A 730 -18.98 -14.43 -48.78
C ASN A 730 -17.87 -14.71 -47.74
N GLU A 731 -16.63 -14.31 -48.03
CA GLU A 731 -15.47 -14.49 -47.15
C GLU A 731 -15.57 -13.73 -45.81
N ASN A 732 -16.37 -12.68 -45.77
CA ASN A 732 -16.67 -11.90 -44.57
C ASN A 732 -17.91 -12.43 -43.83
N GLY A 733 -18.55 -13.48 -44.36
CA GLY A 733 -19.78 -14.06 -43.82
C GLY A 733 -21.05 -13.27 -44.12
N GLU A 734 -20.96 -12.31 -45.04
CA GLU A 734 -22.09 -11.47 -45.46
C GLU A 734 -22.92 -12.21 -46.51
N TRP A 735 -24.24 -12.21 -46.38
CA TRP A 735 -25.15 -12.73 -47.39
C TRP A 735 -25.02 -11.93 -48.71
N VAL A 736 -24.86 -12.64 -49.82
CA VAL A 736 -24.73 -12.11 -51.19
C VAL A 736 -25.85 -12.57 -52.13
#